data_AF-A0A8B6BIQ1-F1
#
_entry.id   AF-A0A8B6BIQ1-F1
#
_cell.length_a   1.000
_cell.length_b   1.000
_cell.length_c   1.000
_cell.angle_alpha   90.00
_cell.angle_beta   90.00
_cell.angle_gamma   90.00
#
_symmetry.space_group_name_H-M   'P 1'
#
loop_
_entity.id
_entity.type
_entity.pdbx_description
1 polymer ?
#
loop_
_entity_poly.entity_id
_entity_poly.type
_entity_poly.pdbx_seq_one_letter_code
_entity_poly.pdbx_strand_id
1 'polypeptide(L)'
;MNIEIGGGKEGLAGKVLNEVLSASPPKIAVFGPQMSDEVKLAGAITPFYNTIQMNFVAKTSTTKDKSVYSTLYSTNYIEDDLNPLRIALMNHFGWNRVATLAYNDDTFTSQIDEFHQALIDNNMTLITSGIITDLRNVENHITRLKQYDSRVIVGAFRSSAAKTIFCEVYKQKLYGKRYTWILTGASMYRNWIKNADVKDITCTKSNLYEAADYMITLDQNQLSSETKVTLSGRTPAEYDSWMKSEASNTPYSITRSHPWIYDAVWALALGLNNSLKYLNGSKLEEFNYDRSDIRECIIKGMDEVSFDGVSGPVSFKDGRRIGQSFIQLNKGDNRTDAGRFDPYTGSITWDVTPASLWPGNKIPKDGSKTQTELLASSIAAVIILGILTSFGLFGAIGFLIFNIVYRKNRHIKMSSPKINNIIICGGIIMFVSVYVSMMEYLNLVENGALCMLSSWFLAVGFTSAFGALFSKTWRVHVLFHNNSIKKKVIKDIQLFAVCGVLMAIDLSILIPWTLFFSLTRKEVVVTIEDEENDITHKEIYTVCTSSTQVYWLCVQYVYKGLLLAFGTFLAWETRRVEVPALNDSKLIGFCVYNIVVVCLIGVPLNHILDDEQKTARFVLMNCFVMFCTALVLCILFIPKLKLRNETDNIKFVPSLNGKITSTVRPSQQTKAPSSGSNPDEKYRASEQTKNGHKSVAEASPALRGQALSPNPTTETIIQSFVAEDSTTVC
;
A
#
# COMPACT_ATOMS: atom_id res chain seq x y z
N MET A 1 -0.04 -30.49 -60.16
CA MET A 1 0.11 -31.16 -58.86
C MET A 1 0.33 -30.05 -57.86
N ASN A 2 -0.68 -29.72 -57.05
CA ASN A 2 -0.63 -28.53 -56.22
C ASN A 2 0.05 -28.88 -54.90
N ILE A 3 1.14 -28.20 -54.58
CA ILE A 3 1.72 -28.19 -53.24
C ILE A 3 1.30 -26.88 -52.61
N GLU A 4 0.39 -26.95 -51.63
CA GLU A 4 0.07 -25.80 -50.78
C GLU A 4 1.26 -25.56 -49.84
N ILE A 5 2.11 -24.59 -50.20
CA ILE A 5 3.20 -24.16 -49.33
C ILE A 5 2.60 -23.28 -48.24
N GLY A 6 2.19 -23.92 -47.13
CA GLY A 6 1.73 -23.27 -45.90
C GLY A 6 2.87 -22.59 -45.11
N GLY A 7 3.75 -21.87 -45.82
CA GLY A 7 4.89 -21.15 -45.25
C GLY A 7 4.72 -19.64 -45.39
N GLY A 8 5.11 -18.88 -44.36
CA GLY A 8 5.10 -17.42 -44.37
C GLY A 8 6.14 -16.82 -45.31
N LYS A 9 6.36 -15.49 -45.18
CA LYS A 9 7.35 -14.75 -45.99
C LYS A 9 8.76 -15.35 -45.93
N GLU A 10 9.13 -15.92 -44.78
CA GLU A 10 10.35 -16.70 -44.58
C GLU A 10 10.51 -17.85 -45.60
N GLY A 11 9.45 -18.64 -45.84
CA GLY A 11 9.50 -19.75 -46.80
C GLY A 11 9.72 -19.28 -48.23
N LEU A 12 9.17 -18.11 -48.58
CA LEU A 12 9.45 -17.45 -49.86
C LEU A 12 10.88 -16.90 -49.92
N ALA A 13 11.38 -16.29 -48.84
CA ALA A 13 12.74 -15.76 -48.76
C ALA A 13 13.79 -16.87 -48.86
N GLY A 14 13.60 -18.00 -48.17
CA GLY A 14 14.46 -19.18 -48.28
C GLY A 14 14.45 -19.79 -49.69
N LYS A 15 13.27 -19.87 -50.32
CA LYS A 15 13.15 -20.29 -51.72
C LYS A 15 13.94 -19.36 -52.66
N VAL A 16 13.72 -18.05 -52.58
CA VAL A 16 14.38 -17.06 -53.45
C VAL A 16 15.89 -17.03 -53.22
N LEU A 17 16.34 -17.13 -51.97
CA LEU A 17 17.76 -17.25 -51.64
C LEU A 17 18.38 -18.50 -52.30
N ASN A 18 17.72 -19.65 -52.20
CA ASN A 18 18.18 -20.88 -52.82
C ASN A 18 18.20 -20.79 -54.36
N GLU A 19 17.20 -20.16 -54.99
CA GLU A 19 17.18 -19.89 -56.44
C GLU A 19 18.33 -18.95 -56.87
N VAL A 20 18.61 -17.89 -56.10
CA VAL A 20 19.69 -16.92 -56.37
C VAL A 20 21.08 -17.52 -56.18
N LEU A 21 21.28 -18.39 -55.18
CA LEU A 21 22.53 -19.11 -54.96
C LEU A 21 22.74 -20.22 -56.00
N SER A 22 21.68 -20.95 -56.38
CA SER A 22 21.76 -22.01 -57.40
C SER A 22 22.04 -21.50 -58.82
N ALA A 23 21.67 -20.26 -59.14
CA ALA A 23 21.91 -19.65 -60.44
C ALA A 23 23.39 -19.28 -60.64
N SER A 24 23.99 -19.62 -61.78
CA SER A 24 25.33 -19.14 -62.15
C SER A 24 25.34 -17.63 -62.48
N PRO A 25 26.46 -16.91 -62.28
CA PRO A 25 27.69 -17.32 -61.60
C PRO A 25 27.51 -17.39 -60.05
N PRO A 26 28.43 -18.03 -59.32
CA PRO A 26 28.42 -18.04 -57.85
C PRO A 26 28.36 -16.63 -57.25
N LYS A 27 27.63 -16.48 -56.14
CA LYS A 27 27.44 -15.18 -55.45
C LYS A 27 28.41 -15.07 -54.28
N ILE A 28 29.35 -14.13 -54.37
CA ILE A 28 30.39 -13.90 -53.35
C ILE A 28 29.87 -13.25 -52.05
N ALA A 29 28.72 -12.58 -52.13
CA ALA A 29 28.05 -11.95 -51.01
C ALA A 29 26.53 -11.93 -51.21
N VAL A 30 25.78 -11.95 -50.10
CA VAL A 30 24.33 -11.71 -50.04
C VAL A 30 24.07 -10.35 -49.41
N PHE A 31 23.31 -9.49 -50.09
CA PHE A 31 23.01 -8.14 -49.64
C PHE A 31 21.52 -8.04 -49.25
N GLY A 32 21.23 -7.84 -47.96
CA GLY A 32 19.91 -7.98 -47.37
C GLY A 32 19.65 -9.40 -46.83
N PRO A 33 18.39 -9.86 -46.70
CA PRO A 33 17.12 -9.17 -46.97
C PRO A 33 16.80 -8.05 -45.95
N GLN A 34 15.55 -7.56 -45.91
CA GLN A 34 15.18 -6.36 -45.16
C GLN A 34 14.46 -6.61 -43.82
N MET A 35 13.65 -7.68 -43.70
CA MET A 35 12.97 -7.98 -42.44
C MET A 35 13.84 -8.88 -41.54
N SER A 36 13.61 -8.77 -40.23
CA SER A 36 14.38 -9.48 -39.20
C SER A 36 14.40 -11.00 -39.39
N ASP A 37 13.26 -11.62 -39.64
CA ASP A 37 13.14 -13.09 -39.72
C ASP A 37 13.68 -13.64 -41.05
N GLU A 38 13.56 -12.85 -42.12
CA GLU A 38 14.20 -13.12 -43.41
C GLU A 38 15.73 -13.05 -43.29
N VAL A 39 16.27 -12.14 -42.46
CA VAL A 39 17.72 -12.07 -42.13
C VAL A 39 18.16 -13.17 -41.18
N LYS A 40 17.34 -13.57 -40.18
CA LYS A 40 17.58 -14.77 -39.34
C LYS A 40 17.76 -16.01 -40.25
N LEU A 41 16.83 -16.22 -41.21
CA LEU A 41 16.88 -17.34 -42.14
C LEU A 41 18.10 -17.29 -43.08
N ALA A 42 18.35 -16.14 -43.72
CA ALA A 42 19.48 -16.02 -44.64
C ALA A 42 20.84 -16.18 -43.94
N GLY A 43 21.00 -15.60 -42.74
CA GLY A 43 22.25 -15.62 -41.98
C GLY A 43 22.61 -16.97 -41.36
N ALA A 44 21.64 -17.87 -41.21
CA ALA A 44 21.88 -19.27 -40.89
C ALA A 44 22.32 -20.08 -42.12
N ILE A 45 21.95 -19.65 -43.35
CA ILE A 45 22.24 -20.38 -44.60
C ILE A 45 23.57 -19.94 -45.22
N THR A 46 23.90 -18.65 -45.20
CA THR A 46 25.10 -18.11 -45.87
C THR A 46 26.45 -18.72 -45.45
N PRO A 47 26.68 -19.15 -44.18
CA PRO A 47 27.91 -19.84 -43.80
C PRO A 47 28.15 -21.14 -44.58
N PHE A 48 27.10 -21.93 -44.86
CA PHE A 48 27.19 -23.20 -45.58
C PHE A 48 27.58 -23.04 -47.06
N TYR A 49 27.25 -21.89 -47.66
CA TYR A 49 27.66 -21.51 -49.01
C TYR A 49 28.99 -20.73 -49.03
N ASN A 50 29.74 -20.73 -47.92
CA ASN A 50 30.97 -19.96 -47.75
C ASN A 50 30.88 -18.45 -48.12
N THR A 51 29.67 -17.87 -48.10
CA THR A 51 29.42 -16.48 -48.54
C THR A 51 29.16 -15.57 -47.35
N ILE A 52 29.51 -14.28 -47.48
CA ILE A 52 29.19 -13.25 -46.47
C ILE A 52 27.80 -12.67 -46.67
N GLN A 53 27.19 -12.18 -45.60
CA GLN A 53 25.91 -11.45 -45.64
C GLN A 53 26.08 -10.02 -45.11
N MET A 54 25.51 -9.06 -45.82
CA MET A 54 25.45 -7.65 -45.41
C MET A 54 24.00 -7.26 -45.05
N ASN A 55 23.77 -6.96 -43.78
CA ASN A 55 22.55 -6.32 -43.28
C ASN A 55 22.76 -4.80 -43.11
N PHE A 56 21.67 -4.04 -43.27
CA PHE A 56 21.65 -2.58 -43.31
C PHE A 56 20.34 -1.95 -42.80
N VAL A 57 19.35 -2.76 -42.40
CA VAL A 57 18.01 -2.33 -41.97
C VAL A 57 17.43 -3.22 -40.87
N ALA A 58 17.61 -4.54 -40.96
CA ALA A 58 16.93 -5.48 -40.09
C ALA A 58 17.44 -5.35 -38.65
N LYS A 59 16.50 -5.24 -37.70
CA LYS A 59 16.80 -5.18 -36.26
C LYS A 59 16.39 -6.48 -35.59
N THR A 60 17.38 -7.25 -35.15
CA THR A 60 17.20 -8.45 -34.34
C THR A 60 18.46 -8.67 -33.51
N SER A 61 18.31 -9.18 -32.30
CA SER A 61 19.42 -9.56 -31.42
C SER A 61 19.94 -10.97 -31.69
N THR A 62 19.12 -11.85 -32.29
CA THR A 62 19.46 -13.25 -32.58
C THR A 62 20.76 -13.39 -33.38
N THR A 63 21.03 -12.41 -34.26
CA THR A 63 22.23 -12.32 -35.10
C THR A 63 23.52 -12.02 -34.33
N LYS A 64 23.46 -11.86 -33.00
CA LYS A 64 24.62 -11.78 -32.10
C LYS A 64 25.33 -13.12 -31.92
N ASP A 65 24.63 -14.25 -32.09
CA ASP A 65 25.22 -15.58 -31.94
C ASP A 65 26.13 -15.92 -33.12
N LYS A 66 27.45 -15.83 -32.92
CA LYS A 66 28.46 -16.12 -33.94
C LYS A 66 28.72 -17.61 -34.18
N SER A 67 28.13 -18.52 -33.42
CA SER A 67 28.11 -19.94 -33.78
C SER A 67 27.23 -20.21 -35.00
N VAL A 68 26.10 -19.50 -35.11
CA VAL A 68 25.18 -19.54 -36.27
C VAL A 68 25.56 -18.47 -37.29
N TYR A 69 25.57 -17.19 -36.89
CA TYR A 69 25.65 -16.03 -37.78
C TYR A 69 27.09 -15.61 -38.12
N SER A 70 27.96 -16.60 -38.34
CA SER A 70 29.42 -16.40 -38.46
C SER A 70 29.82 -15.43 -39.58
N THR A 71 29.12 -15.42 -40.73
CA THR A 71 29.46 -14.61 -41.91
C THR A 71 28.62 -13.33 -42.10
N LEU A 72 27.80 -12.96 -41.09
CA LEU A 72 26.92 -11.80 -41.14
C LEU A 72 27.55 -10.52 -40.55
N TYR A 73 27.53 -9.44 -41.34
CA TYR A 73 27.94 -8.08 -40.96
C TYR A 73 26.74 -7.11 -41.06
N SER A 74 26.63 -6.15 -40.13
CA SER A 74 25.50 -5.20 -40.07
C SER A 74 25.97 -3.74 -39.95
N THR A 75 25.57 -2.85 -40.88
CA THR A 75 25.89 -1.39 -40.80
C THR A 75 24.86 -0.56 -40.04
N ASN A 76 23.67 -1.12 -39.80
CA ASN A 76 22.68 -0.56 -38.89
C ASN A 76 22.93 -1.01 -37.45
N TYR A 77 22.44 -0.21 -36.52
CA TYR A 77 22.44 -0.51 -35.09
C TYR A 77 21.10 -1.11 -34.64
N ILE A 78 21.13 -1.85 -33.53
CA ILE A 78 19.97 -2.38 -32.81
C ILE A 78 19.87 -1.78 -31.40
N GLU A 79 18.74 -1.99 -30.73
CA GLU A 79 18.45 -1.30 -29.46
C GLU A 79 19.45 -1.67 -28.34
N ASP A 80 20.05 -2.86 -28.41
CA ASP A 80 21.05 -3.40 -27.49
C ASP A 80 22.40 -2.65 -27.55
N ASP A 81 22.78 -2.09 -28.72
CA ASP A 81 24.06 -1.36 -28.89
C ASP A 81 24.16 -0.12 -27.97
N LEU A 82 23.03 0.33 -27.45
CA LEU A 82 22.90 1.46 -26.52
C LEU A 82 23.02 1.05 -25.05
N ASN A 83 23.12 -0.25 -24.71
CA ASN A 83 23.27 -0.71 -23.32
C ASN A 83 24.56 -0.21 -22.63
N PRO A 84 25.74 -0.20 -23.29
CA PRO A 84 26.94 0.42 -22.71
C PRO A 84 26.75 1.91 -22.37
N LEU A 85 26.01 2.65 -23.21
CA LEU A 85 25.66 4.05 -22.95
C LEU A 85 24.69 4.19 -21.76
N ARG A 86 23.69 3.31 -21.63
CA ARG A 86 22.78 3.29 -20.46
C ARG A 86 23.57 3.15 -19.15
N ILE A 87 24.51 2.21 -19.10
CA ILE A 87 25.40 1.99 -17.95
C ILE A 87 26.34 3.19 -17.72
N ALA A 88 26.98 3.72 -18.75
CA ALA A 88 27.84 4.90 -18.63
C ALA A 88 27.10 6.14 -18.10
N LEU A 89 25.84 6.33 -18.52
CA LEU A 89 24.96 7.39 -18.03
C LEU A 89 24.63 7.23 -16.54
N MET A 90 24.33 5.99 -16.10
CA MET A 90 24.02 5.65 -14.71
C MET A 90 25.24 5.84 -13.81
N ASN A 91 26.42 5.36 -14.24
CA ASN A 91 27.69 5.60 -13.57
C ASN A 91 28.02 7.10 -13.45
N HIS A 92 27.75 7.90 -14.49
CA HIS A 92 28.01 9.35 -14.48
C HIS A 92 27.14 10.12 -13.48
N PHE A 93 25.86 9.73 -13.32
CA PHE A 93 24.93 10.37 -12.38
C PHE A 93 24.85 9.71 -11.00
N GLY A 94 25.57 8.60 -10.77
CA GLY A 94 25.55 7.85 -9.50
C GLY A 94 24.24 7.13 -9.24
N TRP A 95 23.53 6.70 -10.30
CA TRP A 95 22.28 5.94 -10.18
C TRP A 95 22.57 4.44 -10.06
N ASN A 96 22.33 3.88 -8.88
CA ASN A 96 22.55 2.45 -8.60
C ASN A 96 21.25 1.65 -8.58
N ARG A 97 20.09 2.31 -8.51
CA ARG A 97 18.75 1.70 -8.52
C ARG A 97 18.02 2.01 -9.83
N VAL A 98 17.69 0.98 -10.60
CA VAL A 98 17.07 1.12 -11.93
C VAL A 98 15.85 0.22 -12.06
N ALA A 99 14.80 0.70 -12.75
CA ALA A 99 13.67 -0.12 -13.15
C ALA A 99 13.57 -0.23 -14.68
N THR A 100 12.89 -1.26 -15.18
CA THR A 100 12.75 -1.53 -16.63
C THR A 100 11.30 -1.78 -17.03
N LEU A 101 10.89 -1.29 -18.20
CA LEU A 101 9.56 -1.46 -18.76
C LEU A 101 9.63 -1.73 -20.27
N ALA A 102 9.44 -2.99 -20.67
CA ALA A 102 9.42 -3.43 -22.07
C ALA A 102 8.00 -3.57 -22.61
N TYR A 103 7.84 -3.51 -23.93
CA TYR A 103 6.71 -4.11 -24.64
C TYR A 103 7.13 -5.47 -25.23
N ASN A 104 6.20 -6.42 -25.34
CA ASN A 104 6.50 -7.79 -25.76
C ASN A 104 6.77 -7.90 -27.28
N ASP A 105 8.05 -7.73 -27.66
CA ASP A 105 8.61 -7.80 -29.02
C ASP A 105 10.08 -8.28 -28.87
N ASP A 106 10.54 -9.22 -29.71
CA ASP A 106 11.90 -9.82 -29.67
C ASP A 106 13.01 -8.78 -29.44
N THR A 107 12.88 -7.61 -30.06
CA THR A 107 13.87 -6.53 -29.98
C THR A 107 13.96 -5.93 -28.58
N PHE A 108 12.81 -5.75 -27.91
CA PHE A 108 12.72 -5.05 -26.64
C PHE A 108 12.91 -5.96 -25.43
N THR A 109 12.52 -7.23 -25.53
CA THR A 109 12.85 -8.23 -24.51
C THR A 109 14.36 -8.43 -24.48
N SER A 110 14.98 -8.75 -25.61
CA SER A 110 16.42 -9.00 -25.69
C SER A 110 17.28 -7.78 -25.30
N GLN A 111 16.87 -6.57 -25.69
CA GLN A 111 17.52 -5.33 -25.26
C GLN A 111 17.57 -5.23 -23.72
N ILE A 112 16.45 -5.58 -23.06
CA ILE A 112 16.27 -5.44 -21.61
C ILE A 112 16.93 -6.60 -20.86
N ASP A 113 16.91 -7.82 -21.40
CA ASP A 113 17.61 -8.98 -20.84
C ASP A 113 19.14 -8.78 -20.86
N GLU A 114 19.69 -8.28 -21.97
CA GLU A 114 21.11 -7.89 -22.04
C GLU A 114 21.44 -6.71 -21.13
N PHE A 115 20.50 -5.76 -20.98
CA PHE A 115 20.66 -4.67 -20.02
C PHE A 115 20.64 -5.16 -18.56
N HIS A 116 19.86 -6.18 -18.22
CA HIS A 116 19.85 -6.79 -16.88
C HIS A 116 21.19 -7.46 -16.55
N GLN A 117 21.81 -8.15 -17.50
CA GLN A 117 23.17 -8.68 -17.31
C GLN A 117 24.18 -7.54 -17.11
N ALA A 118 24.12 -6.50 -17.95
CA ALA A 118 25.00 -5.34 -17.81
C ALA A 118 24.84 -4.59 -16.47
N LEU A 119 23.63 -4.56 -15.88
CA LEU A 119 23.41 -4.05 -14.52
C LEU A 119 24.13 -4.92 -13.46
N ILE A 120 24.04 -6.25 -13.57
CA ILE A 120 24.70 -7.20 -12.66
C ILE A 120 26.23 -7.02 -12.73
N ASP A 121 26.80 -6.99 -13.94
CA ASP A 121 28.24 -6.80 -14.19
C ASP A 121 28.79 -5.48 -13.59
N ASN A 122 27.93 -4.48 -13.43
CA ASN A 122 28.27 -3.16 -12.88
C ASN A 122 27.82 -2.97 -11.41
N ASN A 123 27.40 -4.04 -10.71
CA ASN A 123 26.88 -4.01 -9.34
C ASN A 123 25.65 -3.08 -9.13
N MET A 124 24.87 -2.84 -10.17
CA MET A 124 23.64 -2.03 -10.13
C MET A 124 22.43 -2.90 -9.76
N THR A 125 21.49 -2.33 -9.00
CA THR A 125 20.29 -3.02 -8.51
C THR A 125 19.09 -2.77 -9.44
N LEU A 126 18.66 -3.83 -10.13
CA LEU A 126 17.33 -3.87 -10.76
C LEU A 126 16.25 -3.90 -9.68
N ILE A 127 15.51 -2.79 -9.51
CA ILE A 127 14.43 -2.68 -8.52
C ILE A 127 13.24 -3.55 -8.95
N THR A 128 12.84 -3.44 -10.21
CA THR A 128 11.73 -4.18 -10.81
C THR A 128 11.82 -4.14 -12.34
N SER A 129 11.34 -5.20 -12.98
CA SER A 129 11.06 -5.26 -14.42
C SER A 129 9.57 -5.45 -14.67
N GLY A 130 9.09 -5.04 -15.83
CA GLY A 130 7.77 -5.35 -16.36
C GLY A 130 7.80 -5.50 -17.89
N ILE A 131 7.19 -6.56 -18.41
CA ILE A 131 6.98 -6.77 -19.84
C ILE A 131 5.48 -6.60 -20.11
N ILE A 132 5.12 -5.63 -20.94
CA ILE A 132 3.74 -5.33 -21.32
C ILE A 132 3.36 -6.24 -22.50
N THR A 133 2.55 -7.26 -22.25
CA THR A 133 1.93 -8.11 -23.28
C THR A 133 0.64 -7.51 -23.84
N ASP A 134 -0.09 -6.74 -23.02
CA ASP A 134 -1.36 -6.10 -23.38
C ASP A 134 -1.39 -4.65 -22.88
N LEU A 135 -1.69 -3.70 -23.78
CA LEU A 135 -1.77 -2.28 -23.45
C LEU A 135 -2.88 -1.94 -22.44
N ARG A 136 -3.87 -2.83 -22.25
CA ARG A 136 -4.92 -2.70 -21.24
C ARG A 136 -4.40 -2.89 -19.81
N ASN A 137 -3.28 -3.61 -19.62
CA ASN A 137 -2.72 -3.93 -18.31
C ASN A 137 -1.66 -2.92 -17.84
N VAL A 138 -1.36 -1.89 -18.64
CA VAL A 138 -0.31 -0.88 -18.38
C VAL A 138 -0.45 -0.21 -17.02
N GLU A 139 -1.67 0.07 -16.56
CA GLU A 139 -1.94 0.65 -15.24
C GLU A 139 -1.24 -0.10 -14.11
N ASN A 140 -1.32 -1.45 -14.11
CA ASN A 140 -0.68 -2.30 -13.11
C ASN A 140 0.86 -2.22 -13.15
N HIS A 141 1.46 -2.07 -14.33
CA HIS A 141 2.90 -1.92 -14.47
C HIS A 141 3.37 -0.55 -13.95
N ILE A 142 2.64 0.53 -14.23
CA ILE A 142 2.95 1.88 -13.69
C ILE A 142 2.73 1.93 -12.17
N THR A 143 1.67 1.31 -11.66
CA THR A 143 1.42 1.20 -10.21
C THR A 143 2.53 0.42 -9.51
N ARG A 144 3.02 -0.67 -10.11
CA ARG A 144 4.18 -1.41 -9.59
C ARG A 144 5.45 -0.57 -9.59
N LEU A 145 5.74 0.19 -10.65
CA LEU A 145 6.88 1.12 -10.67
C LEU A 145 6.78 2.15 -9.52
N LYS A 146 5.59 2.68 -9.27
CA LYS A 146 5.32 3.62 -8.15
C LYS A 146 5.55 2.99 -6.79
N GLN A 147 5.01 1.80 -6.54
CA GLN A 147 5.11 1.08 -5.27
C GLN A 147 6.56 0.80 -4.82
N TYR A 148 7.49 0.68 -5.77
CA TYR A 148 8.90 0.44 -5.49
C TYR A 148 9.78 1.72 -5.48
N ASP A 149 9.18 2.92 -5.53
CA ASP A 149 9.87 4.23 -5.70
C ASP A 149 10.88 4.21 -6.87
N SER A 150 10.41 3.73 -8.03
CA SER A 150 11.24 3.59 -9.24
C SER A 150 11.42 4.94 -9.92
N ARG A 151 12.57 5.59 -9.72
CA ARG A 151 12.83 6.95 -10.23
C ARG A 151 13.59 7.00 -11.55
N VAL A 152 14.51 6.05 -11.78
CA VAL A 152 15.25 5.90 -13.04
C VAL A 152 14.67 4.69 -13.77
N ILE A 153 14.02 4.93 -14.91
CA ILE A 153 13.23 3.93 -15.64
C ILE A 153 13.72 3.84 -17.08
N VAL A 154 14.20 2.65 -17.49
CA VAL A 154 14.54 2.36 -18.89
C VAL A 154 13.33 1.73 -19.58
N GLY A 155 12.84 2.40 -20.63
CA GLY A 155 11.70 1.94 -21.42
C GLY A 155 12.10 1.40 -22.79
N ALA A 156 11.56 0.24 -23.15
CA ALA A 156 11.81 -0.45 -24.43
C ALA A 156 10.47 -0.71 -25.14
N PHE A 157 9.97 0.28 -25.89
CA PHE A 157 8.69 0.22 -26.59
C PHE A 157 8.62 1.26 -27.74
N ARG A 158 7.74 1.02 -28.74
CA ARG A 158 7.52 1.94 -29.88
C ARG A 158 6.54 3.06 -29.51
N SER A 159 6.57 4.17 -30.26
CA SER A 159 5.59 5.28 -30.15
C SER A 159 4.11 4.87 -30.14
N SER A 160 3.74 3.75 -30.76
CA SER A 160 2.38 3.21 -30.77
C SER A 160 1.90 2.78 -29.38
N ALA A 161 2.77 2.18 -28.57
CA ALA A 161 2.52 1.84 -27.18
C ALA A 161 2.71 3.06 -26.25
N ALA A 162 3.66 3.94 -26.59
CA ALA A 162 4.03 5.10 -25.78
C ALA A 162 2.83 6.02 -25.47
N LYS A 163 1.88 6.22 -26.40
CA LYS A 163 0.69 7.05 -26.15
C LYS A 163 -0.17 6.55 -24.98
N THR A 164 -0.24 5.24 -24.77
CA THR A 164 -0.98 4.63 -23.65
C THR A 164 -0.14 4.62 -22.39
N ILE A 165 1.15 4.26 -22.50
CA ILE A 165 2.09 4.23 -21.36
C ILE A 165 2.21 5.62 -20.72
N PHE A 166 2.46 6.67 -21.51
CA PHE A 166 2.58 8.03 -20.97
C PHE A 166 1.24 8.62 -20.46
N CYS A 167 0.09 8.07 -20.88
CA CYS A 167 -1.21 8.43 -20.29
C CYS A 167 -1.34 7.90 -18.84
N GLU A 168 -0.89 6.67 -18.57
CA GLU A 168 -0.88 6.13 -17.20
C GLU A 168 0.22 6.77 -16.33
N VAL A 169 1.39 7.06 -16.90
CA VAL A 169 2.46 7.84 -16.23
C VAL A 169 1.95 9.23 -15.82
N TYR A 170 1.14 9.89 -16.66
CA TYR A 170 0.48 11.15 -16.32
C TYR A 170 -0.49 10.98 -15.13
N LYS A 171 -1.46 10.05 -15.24
CA LYS A 171 -2.47 9.81 -14.20
C LYS A 171 -1.86 9.51 -12.83
N GLN A 172 -0.83 8.67 -12.80
CA GLN A 172 -0.20 8.20 -11.57
C GLN A 172 0.94 9.11 -11.08
N LYS A 173 1.33 10.13 -11.87
CA LYS A 173 2.38 11.12 -11.62
C LYS A 173 3.81 10.56 -11.47
N LEU A 174 4.26 9.79 -12.45
CA LEU A 174 5.66 9.32 -12.56
C LEU A 174 6.47 10.16 -13.57
N TYR A 175 6.37 11.49 -13.47
CA TYR A 175 7.02 12.46 -14.37
C TYR A 175 7.52 13.72 -13.63
N GLY A 176 8.29 14.57 -14.31
CA GLY A 176 8.83 15.81 -13.73
C GLY A 176 10.05 15.59 -12.81
N LYS A 177 10.32 16.55 -11.91
CA LYS A 177 11.58 16.69 -11.14
C LYS A 177 12.09 15.45 -10.37
N ARG A 178 11.22 14.45 -10.13
CA ARG A 178 11.51 13.23 -9.36
C ARG A 178 11.89 12.01 -10.23
N TYR A 179 11.67 12.05 -11.54
CA TYR A 179 11.71 10.87 -12.41
C TYR A 179 12.52 11.11 -13.69
N THR A 180 13.23 10.07 -14.13
CA THR A 180 13.99 10.02 -15.38
C THR A 180 13.51 8.83 -16.19
N TRP A 181 12.95 9.10 -17.38
CA TRP A 181 12.67 8.08 -18.39
C TRP A 181 13.79 8.07 -19.43
N ILE A 182 14.38 6.91 -19.65
CA ILE A 182 15.43 6.67 -20.67
C ILE A 182 14.83 5.76 -21.74
N LEU A 183 14.75 6.26 -22.98
CA LEU A 183 14.16 5.59 -24.14
C LEU A 183 15.15 5.56 -25.30
N THR A 184 14.83 4.84 -26.38
CA THR A 184 15.59 4.92 -27.64
C THR A 184 14.92 5.88 -28.64
N GLY A 185 15.71 6.77 -29.24
CA GLY A 185 15.26 7.74 -30.23
C GLY A 185 14.76 7.11 -31.54
N ALA A 186 15.35 5.99 -31.98
CA ALA A 186 14.85 5.19 -33.12
C ALA A 186 13.45 4.58 -32.89
N SER A 187 13.12 4.21 -31.65
CA SER A 187 11.81 3.65 -31.26
C SER A 187 10.74 4.72 -30.98
N MET A 188 11.18 5.95 -30.69
CA MET A 188 10.31 7.13 -30.55
C MET A 188 10.40 8.04 -31.77
N TYR A 189 9.42 8.01 -32.68
CA TYR A 189 9.47 8.85 -33.87
C TYR A 189 9.40 10.35 -33.54
N ARG A 190 10.02 11.21 -34.37
CA ARG A 190 9.83 12.68 -34.29
C ARG A 190 8.35 13.02 -34.46
N ASN A 191 7.84 13.98 -33.69
CA ASN A 191 6.43 14.38 -33.67
C ASN A 191 5.44 13.26 -33.25
N TRP A 192 5.85 12.30 -32.41
CA TRP A 192 4.98 11.20 -32.00
C TRP A 192 3.80 11.65 -31.13
N ILE A 193 3.95 12.68 -30.29
CA ILE A 193 2.84 13.19 -29.46
C ILE A 193 1.89 14.00 -30.34
N LYS A 194 2.43 14.86 -31.20
CA LYS A 194 1.67 15.62 -32.22
C LYS A 194 0.86 14.69 -33.12
N ASN A 195 1.43 13.57 -33.54
CA ASN A 195 0.81 12.60 -34.46
C ASN A 195 0.01 11.49 -33.76
N ALA A 196 0.02 11.39 -32.44
CA ALA A 196 -0.78 10.39 -31.72
C ALA A 196 -2.28 10.59 -32.01
N ASP A 197 -2.99 9.54 -32.39
CA ASP A 197 -4.45 9.54 -32.25
C ASP A 197 -4.79 9.26 -30.79
N VAL A 198 -5.49 10.19 -30.15
CA VAL A 198 -5.82 10.16 -28.72
C VAL A 198 -7.27 9.71 -28.45
N LYS A 199 -8.05 9.35 -29.48
CA LYS A 199 -9.43 8.86 -29.31
C LYS A 199 -9.53 7.61 -28.43
N ASP A 200 -8.52 6.76 -28.48
CA ASP A 200 -8.49 5.46 -27.78
C ASP A 200 -8.00 5.56 -26.33
N ILE A 201 -7.65 6.76 -25.83
CA ILE A 201 -7.08 6.98 -24.50
C ILE A 201 -7.80 8.14 -23.79
N THR A 202 -7.79 8.12 -22.45
CA THR A 202 -8.45 9.14 -21.62
C THR A 202 -7.65 10.44 -21.47
N CYS A 203 -6.49 10.57 -22.11
CA CYS A 203 -5.56 11.69 -21.91
C CYS A 203 -5.51 12.62 -23.13
N THR A 204 -5.43 13.93 -22.89
CA THR A 204 -5.20 14.91 -23.98
C THR A 204 -3.74 14.91 -24.42
N LYS A 205 -3.44 15.49 -25.59
CA LYS A 205 -2.06 15.72 -26.04
C LYS A 205 -1.26 16.61 -25.08
N SER A 206 -1.91 17.53 -24.36
CA SER A 206 -1.24 18.35 -23.35
C SER A 206 -0.72 17.51 -22.18
N ASN A 207 -1.52 16.52 -21.73
CA ASN A 207 -1.14 15.59 -20.68
C ASN A 207 0.06 14.72 -21.11
N LEU A 208 0.08 14.28 -22.38
CA LEU A 208 1.21 13.53 -22.93
C LEU A 208 2.47 14.41 -23.06
N TYR A 209 2.34 15.68 -23.45
CA TYR A 209 3.47 16.61 -23.45
C TYR A 209 4.03 16.84 -22.04
N GLU A 210 3.16 16.99 -21.03
CA GLU A 210 3.57 17.18 -19.62
C GLU A 210 4.27 15.93 -19.05
N ALA A 211 3.76 14.73 -19.34
CA ALA A 211 4.33 13.47 -18.85
C ALA A 211 5.60 13.00 -19.57
N ALA A 212 5.80 13.42 -20.83
CA ALA A 212 6.99 13.11 -21.63
C ALA A 212 8.05 14.22 -21.61
N ASP A 213 7.85 15.30 -20.85
CA ASP A 213 8.83 16.38 -20.73
C ASP A 213 10.06 15.92 -19.94
N TYR A 214 11.24 16.39 -20.36
CA TYR A 214 12.55 16.02 -19.81
C TYR A 214 12.92 14.52 -19.88
N MET A 215 12.23 13.71 -20.70
CA MET A 215 12.69 12.33 -20.98
C MET A 215 13.99 12.34 -21.81
N ILE A 216 14.89 11.41 -21.52
CA ILE A 216 16.14 11.21 -22.28
C ILE A 216 15.86 10.18 -23.39
N THR A 217 16.23 10.51 -24.62
CA THR A 217 16.37 9.50 -25.69
C THR A 217 17.84 9.31 -26.04
N LEU A 218 18.26 8.05 -26.04
CA LEU A 218 19.53 7.63 -26.61
C LEU A 218 19.30 7.30 -28.09
N ASP A 219 20.09 7.85 -29.00
CA ASP A 219 19.89 7.68 -30.45
C ASP A 219 21.21 7.45 -31.18
N GLN A 220 21.14 6.95 -32.42
CA GLN A 220 22.30 6.76 -33.28
C GLN A 220 22.02 7.41 -34.63
N ASN A 221 22.89 8.33 -35.03
CA ASN A 221 22.67 9.16 -36.21
C ASN A 221 22.57 8.29 -37.49
N GLN A 222 21.42 8.36 -38.15
CA GLN A 222 21.19 7.69 -39.43
C GLN A 222 22.01 8.37 -40.53
N LEU A 223 22.17 9.70 -40.47
CA LEU A 223 23.02 10.53 -41.30
C LEU A 223 23.91 11.37 -40.36
N SER A 224 25.21 11.49 -40.64
CA SER A 224 26.11 12.30 -39.82
C SER A 224 25.83 13.80 -39.98
N SER A 225 26.06 14.56 -38.91
CA SER A 225 26.03 16.03 -38.89
C SER A 225 27.40 16.66 -39.18
N GLU A 226 28.44 15.86 -39.44
CA GLU A 226 29.77 16.35 -39.79
C GLU A 226 29.82 16.99 -41.19
N THR A 227 30.67 18.00 -41.35
CA THR A 227 30.96 18.67 -42.63
C THR A 227 32.17 18.07 -43.35
N LYS A 228 32.70 16.94 -42.87
CA LYS A 228 33.84 16.23 -43.47
C LYS A 228 33.42 15.57 -44.79
N VAL A 229 34.29 15.61 -45.79
CA VAL A 229 34.13 14.84 -47.03
C VAL A 229 34.38 13.36 -46.73
N THR A 230 33.39 12.53 -46.99
CA THR A 230 33.44 11.06 -46.79
C THR A 230 34.23 10.37 -47.90
N LEU A 231 34.49 9.08 -47.76
CA LEU A 231 35.13 8.24 -48.81
C LEU A 231 34.45 8.37 -50.19
N SER A 232 33.15 8.67 -50.23
CA SER A 232 32.36 8.84 -51.46
C SER A 232 32.62 10.15 -52.24
N GLY A 233 33.53 11.00 -51.75
CA GLY A 233 33.81 12.32 -52.33
C GLY A 233 32.71 13.35 -52.07
N ARG A 234 31.81 13.10 -51.10
CA ARG A 234 30.71 13.99 -50.69
C ARG A 234 30.68 14.13 -49.17
N THR A 235 30.21 15.28 -48.69
CA THR A 235 29.74 15.42 -47.30
C THR A 235 28.38 14.73 -47.11
N PRO A 236 27.97 14.40 -45.87
CA PRO A 236 26.64 13.86 -45.57
C PRO A 236 25.48 14.74 -46.09
N ALA A 237 25.62 16.06 -46.04
CA ALA A 237 24.60 17.01 -46.50
C ALA A 237 24.47 17.05 -48.03
N GLU A 238 25.59 16.96 -48.77
CA GLU A 238 25.57 16.84 -50.23
C GLU A 238 25.01 15.49 -50.67
N TYR A 239 25.34 14.41 -49.96
CA TYR A 239 24.77 13.08 -50.19
C TYR A 239 23.24 13.06 -49.99
N ASP A 240 22.73 13.63 -48.90
CA ASP A 240 21.29 13.73 -48.63
C ASP A 240 20.57 14.59 -49.68
N SER A 241 21.18 15.71 -50.10
CA SER A 241 20.66 16.56 -51.17
C SER A 241 20.64 15.83 -52.52
N TRP A 242 21.69 15.08 -52.84
CA TRP A 242 21.76 14.25 -54.06
C TRP A 242 20.72 13.13 -54.05
N MET A 243 20.59 12.37 -52.96
CA MET A 243 19.58 11.31 -52.82
C MET A 243 18.16 11.85 -52.98
N LYS A 244 17.86 13.05 -52.45
CA LYS A 244 16.57 13.74 -52.62
C LYS A 244 16.31 14.14 -54.07
N SER A 245 17.33 14.62 -54.79
CA SER A 245 17.23 14.89 -56.22
C SER A 245 16.95 13.61 -57.01
N GLU A 246 17.71 12.55 -56.75
CA GLU A 246 17.60 11.27 -57.45
C GLU A 246 16.23 10.62 -57.25
N ALA A 247 15.76 10.53 -56.00
CA ALA A 247 14.45 9.97 -55.70
C ALA A 247 13.30 10.78 -56.31
N SER A 248 13.45 12.10 -56.47
CA SER A 248 12.45 12.96 -57.12
C SER A 248 12.25 12.65 -58.61
N ASN A 249 13.20 11.96 -59.25
CA ASN A 249 13.08 11.45 -60.62
C ASN A 249 12.33 10.10 -60.69
N THR A 250 11.85 9.57 -59.56
CA THR A 250 11.26 8.23 -59.44
C THR A 250 9.89 8.27 -58.73
N PRO A 251 9.04 7.24 -58.86
CA PRO A 251 7.82 7.11 -58.06
C PRO A 251 8.06 6.64 -56.62
N TYR A 252 9.31 6.51 -56.16
CA TYR A 252 9.66 5.89 -54.89
C TYR A 252 10.07 6.91 -53.81
N SER A 253 9.62 6.68 -52.58
CA SER A 253 9.99 7.49 -51.41
C SER A 253 11.29 6.99 -50.76
N ILE A 254 12.15 7.91 -50.32
CA ILE A 254 13.38 7.59 -49.59
C ILE A 254 13.05 6.95 -48.22
N THR A 255 13.58 5.75 -47.97
CA THR A 255 13.58 5.14 -46.63
C THR A 255 14.63 5.80 -45.73
N ARG A 256 14.32 6.00 -44.45
CA ARG A 256 15.25 6.68 -43.50
C ARG A 256 16.60 5.98 -43.34
N SER A 257 16.66 4.67 -43.59
CA SER A 257 17.90 3.89 -43.53
C SER A 257 18.78 4.01 -44.79
N HIS A 258 18.43 4.88 -45.76
CA HIS A 258 19.22 5.08 -46.98
C HIS A 258 20.74 5.30 -46.77
N PRO A 259 21.23 5.99 -45.71
CA PRO A 259 22.67 6.19 -45.54
C PRO A 259 23.35 4.90 -45.06
N TRP A 260 22.69 4.08 -44.22
CA TRP A 260 23.20 2.77 -43.81
C TRP A 260 23.27 1.76 -44.96
N ILE A 261 22.32 1.84 -45.91
CA ILE A 261 22.34 1.06 -47.16
C ILE A 261 23.53 1.49 -48.02
N TYR A 262 23.74 2.80 -48.18
CA TYR A 262 24.84 3.35 -48.97
C TYR A 262 26.21 2.97 -48.38
N ASP A 263 26.38 3.13 -47.07
CA ASP A 263 27.60 2.75 -46.36
C ASP A 263 27.80 1.22 -46.33
N ALA A 264 26.76 0.39 -46.41
CA ALA A 264 26.90 -1.07 -46.53
C ALA A 264 27.50 -1.50 -47.87
N VAL A 265 27.17 -0.81 -48.97
CA VAL A 265 27.79 -1.07 -50.28
C VAL A 265 29.28 -0.70 -50.26
N TRP A 266 29.63 0.44 -49.66
CA TRP A 266 31.03 0.84 -49.47
C TRP A 266 31.79 -0.12 -48.55
N ALA A 267 31.21 -0.53 -47.43
CA ALA A 267 31.81 -1.50 -46.51
C ALA A 267 32.10 -2.84 -47.19
N LEU A 268 31.15 -3.35 -47.99
CA LEU A 268 31.33 -4.59 -48.75
C LEU A 268 32.44 -4.46 -49.81
N ALA A 269 32.46 -3.36 -50.56
CA ALA A 269 33.50 -3.10 -51.56
C ALA A 269 34.89 -2.97 -50.94
N LEU A 270 35.01 -2.29 -49.78
CA LEU A 270 36.25 -2.18 -49.02
C LEU A 270 36.71 -3.53 -48.45
N GLY A 271 35.79 -4.34 -47.90
CA GLY A 271 36.14 -5.64 -47.33
C GLY A 271 36.64 -6.62 -48.40
N LEU A 272 35.98 -6.65 -49.56
CA LEU A 272 36.46 -7.39 -50.73
C LEU A 272 37.83 -6.88 -51.20
N ASN A 273 38.05 -5.56 -51.27
CA ASN A 273 39.35 -4.99 -51.63
C ASN A 273 40.45 -5.30 -50.59
N ASN A 274 40.15 -5.26 -49.29
CA ASN A 274 41.07 -5.67 -48.22
C ASN A 274 41.43 -7.16 -48.32
N SER A 275 40.46 -8.01 -48.68
CA SER A 275 40.68 -9.47 -48.79
C SER A 275 41.77 -9.85 -49.79
N LEU A 276 42.01 -9.01 -50.82
CA LEU A 276 43.07 -9.19 -51.81
C LEU A 276 44.47 -9.30 -51.19
N LYS A 277 44.70 -8.68 -50.01
CA LYS A 277 45.96 -8.80 -49.25
C LYS A 277 46.25 -10.22 -48.80
N TYR A 278 45.21 -11.04 -48.63
CA TYR A 278 45.27 -12.37 -48.03
C TYR A 278 45.11 -13.52 -49.03
N LEU A 279 44.76 -13.22 -50.29
CA LEU A 279 44.69 -14.21 -51.34
C LEU A 279 46.11 -14.59 -51.80
N ASN A 280 46.61 -15.71 -51.29
CA ASN A 280 47.94 -16.25 -51.62
C ASN A 280 48.00 -16.82 -53.05
N GLY A 281 47.90 -15.94 -54.06
CA GLY A 281 47.96 -16.28 -55.49
C GLY A 281 46.62 -16.68 -56.12
N SER A 282 45.55 -16.88 -55.33
CA SER A 282 44.18 -17.02 -55.82
C SER A 282 43.54 -15.67 -56.17
N LYS A 283 42.40 -15.69 -56.86
CA LYS A 283 41.62 -14.49 -57.22
C LYS A 283 40.19 -14.53 -56.66
N LEU A 284 39.53 -13.38 -56.56
CA LEU A 284 38.11 -13.32 -56.16
C LEU A 284 37.19 -13.91 -57.24
N GLU A 285 37.59 -13.80 -58.51
CA GLU A 285 36.92 -14.40 -59.66
C GLU A 285 36.99 -15.94 -59.68
N GLU A 286 37.83 -16.54 -58.83
CA GLU A 286 37.93 -18.00 -58.62
C GLU A 286 37.05 -18.47 -57.45
N PHE A 287 36.23 -17.59 -56.86
CA PHE A 287 35.30 -17.93 -55.80
C PHE A 287 34.23 -18.93 -56.27
N ASN A 288 34.05 -19.98 -55.48
CA ASN A 288 32.91 -20.88 -55.53
C ASN A 288 32.54 -21.27 -54.08
N TYR A 289 31.40 -21.94 -53.92
CA TYR A 289 30.84 -22.24 -52.61
C TYR A 289 31.63 -23.29 -51.78
N ASP A 290 32.61 -23.97 -52.37
CA ASP A 290 33.52 -24.89 -51.66
C ASP A 290 34.82 -24.20 -51.18
N ARG A 291 35.11 -22.96 -51.63
CA ARG A 291 36.33 -22.21 -51.30
C ARG A 291 36.27 -21.51 -49.94
N SER A 292 36.33 -22.29 -48.86
CA SER A 292 36.39 -21.78 -47.48
C SER A 292 37.64 -20.94 -47.20
N ASP A 293 38.72 -21.13 -47.96
CA ASP A 293 39.94 -20.32 -47.92
C ASP A 293 39.68 -18.87 -48.39
N ILE A 294 38.96 -18.70 -49.51
CA ILE A 294 38.57 -17.37 -50.00
C ILE A 294 37.60 -16.71 -49.00
N ARG A 295 36.65 -17.46 -48.42
CA ARG A 295 35.79 -16.97 -47.33
C ARG A 295 36.59 -16.39 -46.17
N GLU A 296 37.61 -17.10 -45.69
CA GLU A 296 38.45 -16.60 -44.60
C GLU A 296 39.22 -15.33 -44.95
N CYS A 297 39.70 -15.21 -46.18
CA CYS A 297 40.32 -13.97 -46.68
C CYS A 297 39.31 -12.81 -46.71
N ILE A 298 38.06 -13.08 -47.11
CA ILE A 298 36.97 -12.09 -47.11
C ILE A 298 36.59 -11.66 -45.69
N ILE A 299 36.47 -12.60 -44.74
CA ILE A 299 36.19 -12.28 -43.32
C ILE A 299 37.29 -11.37 -42.75
N LYS A 300 38.57 -11.75 -42.93
CA LYS A 300 39.71 -10.91 -42.51
C LYS A 300 39.67 -9.51 -43.17
N GLY A 301 39.29 -9.44 -44.44
CA GLY A 301 39.13 -8.17 -45.15
C GLY A 301 37.97 -7.30 -44.64
N MET A 302 36.85 -7.92 -44.25
CA MET A 302 35.68 -7.27 -43.64
C MET A 302 35.97 -6.76 -42.22
N ASP A 303 36.73 -7.53 -41.42
CA ASP A 303 37.13 -7.12 -40.07
C ASP A 303 38.13 -5.94 -40.09
N GLU A 304 38.89 -5.77 -41.17
CA GLU A 304 39.73 -4.60 -41.44
C GLU A 304 38.97 -3.37 -41.99
N VAL A 305 37.64 -3.43 -42.19
CA VAL A 305 36.90 -2.27 -42.72
C VAL A 305 36.81 -1.17 -41.67
N SER A 306 37.42 -0.01 -41.98
CA SER A 306 37.32 1.22 -41.20
C SER A 306 37.34 2.43 -42.14
N PHE A 307 36.26 3.21 -42.19
CA PHE A 307 36.16 4.42 -43.02
C PHE A 307 35.11 5.41 -42.52
N ASP A 308 35.21 6.68 -42.96
CA ASP A 308 34.18 7.69 -42.74
C ASP A 308 33.08 7.57 -43.80
N GLY A 309 31.93 7.04 -43.40
CA GLY A 309 30.71 6.94 -44.20
C GLY A 309 29.77 8.14 -44.04
N VAL A 310 28.69 8.18 -44.82
CA VAL A 310 27.69 9.27 -44.75
C VAL A 310 26.84 9.21 -43.47
N SER A 311 26.74 8.03 -42.85
CA SER A 311 26.21 7.84 -41.49
C SER A 311 27.27 7.98 -40.39
N GLY A 312 28.43 8.57 -40.70
CA GLY A 312 29.58 8.68 -39.79
C GLY A 312 30.53 7.47 -39.88
N PRO A 313 31.47 7.31 -38.95
CA PRO A 313 32.44 6.22 -38.97
C PRO A 313 31.78 4.84 -39.07
N VAL A 314 32.33 3.99 -39.93
CA VAL A 314 31.91 2.60 -40.16
C VAL A 314 33.09 1.70 -39.86
N SER A 315 32.93 0.82 -38.88
CA SER A 315 33.88 -0.21 -38.50
C SER A 315 33.15 -1.34 -37.80
N PHE A 316 33.67 -2.57 -37.87
CA PHE A 316 33.00 -3.74 -37.31
C PHE A 316 33.77 -4.36 -36.14
N LYS A 317 33.02 -4.92 -35.20
CA LYS A 317 33.52 -5.87 -34.21
C LYS A 317 32.46 -6.97 -34.07
N ASP A 318 32.88 -8.23 -34.16
CA ASP A 318 31.97 -9.38 -34.13
C ASP A 318 30.81 -9.23 -35.15
N GLY A 319 31.11 -8.67 -36.32
CA GLY A 319 30.15 -8.34 -37.38
C GLY A 319 29.14 -7.21 -37.08
N ARG A 320 29.10 -6.66 -35.86
CA ARG A 320 28.25 -5.50 -35.51
C ARG A 320 29.04 -4.21 -35.71
N ARG A 321 28.36 -3.14 -36.14
CA ARG A 321 29.00 -1.83 -36.30
C ARG A 321 29.31 -1.19 -34.96
N ILE A 322 30.53 -0.68 -34.80
CA ILE A 322 30.88 0.28 -33.74
C ILE A 322 30.78 1.70 -34.31
N GLY A 323 30.18 2.61 -33.54
CA GLY A 323 30.17 4.05 -33.81
C GLY A 323 29.53 4.86 -32.68
N GLN A 324 29.66 6.19 -32.76
CA GLN A 324 29.20 7.10 -31.71
C GLN A 324 27.68 7.05 -31.52
N SER A 325 27.26 7.13 -30.25
CA SER A 325 25.85 7.19 -29.85
C SER A 325 25.56 8.52 -29.14
N PHE A 326 24.33 9.01 -29.24
CA PHE A 326 23.97 10.39 -28.89
C PHE A 326 22.94 10.41 -27.76
N ILE A 327 23.10 11.36 -26.84
CA ILE A 327 22.19 11.62 -25.73
C ILE A 327 21.36 12.85 -26.12
N GLN A 328 20.05 12.68 -26.28
CA GLN A 328 19.12 13.76 -26.61
C GLN A 328 18.16 14.01 -25.44
N LEU A 329 18.04 15.28 -25.06
CA LEU A 329 16.98 15.75 -24.18
C LEU A 329 15.72 16.00 -25.01
N ASN A 330 14.58 15.48 -24.57
CA ASN A 330 13.29 15.78 -25.17
C ASN A 330 12.55 16.83 -24.34
N LYS A 331 12.02 17.85 -25.02
CA LYS A 331 11.00 18.75 -24.47
C LYS A 331 9.73 18.58 -25.28
N GLY A 332 8.88 17.66 -24.82
CA GLY A 332 7.78 17.11 -25.61
C GLY A 332 8.27 16.39 -26.87
N ASP A 333 7.87 16.89 -28.04
CA ASP A 333 8.31 16.38 -29.35
C ASP A 333 9.65 16.97 -29.82
N ASN A 334 10.16 18.04 -29.19
CA ASN A 334 11.40 18.69 -29.60
C ASN A 334 12.62 17.97 -29.01
N ARG A 335 13.59 17.59 -29.85
CA ARG A 335 14.85 16.94 -29.45
C ARG A 335 16.00 17.91 -29.56
N THR A 336 16.84 17.96 -28.53
CA THR A 336 18.12 18.68 -28.55
C THR A 336 19.23 17.73 -28.14
N ASP A 337 20.28 17.63 -28.95
CA ASP A 337 21.50 16.91 -28.60
C ASP A 337 22.12 17.56 -27.34
N ALA A 338 22.52 16.72 -26.40
CA ALA A 338 23.05 17.13 -25.09
C ALA A 338 24.43 16.52 -24.80
N GLY A 339 24.75 15.37 -25.40
CA GLY A 339 26.05 14.73 -25.27
C GLY A 339 26.22 13.55 -26.22
N ARG A 340 27.44 13.01 -26.25
CA ARG A 340 27.91 11.97 -27.18
C ARG A 340 28.69 10.93 -26.41
N PHE A 341 28.48 9.67 -26.74
CA PHE A 341 29.15 8.52 -26.16
C PHE A 341 30.09 7.91 -27.19
N ASP A 342 31.36 7.78 -26.79
CA ASP A 342 32.35 7.04 -27.54
C ASP A 342 32.45 5.60 -26.99
N PRO A 343 32.05 4.56 -27.76
CA PRO A 343 32.15 3.17 -27.32
C PRO A 343 33.59 2.66 -27.22
N TYR A 344 34.60 3.34 -27.77
CA TYR A 344 36.00 2.93 -27.66
C TYR A 344 36.63 3.31 -26.33
N THR A 345 36.42 4.54 -25.85
CA THR A 345 36.88 5.00 -24.53
C THR A 345 35.87 4.73 -23.40
N GLY A 346 34.62 4.40 -23.73
CA GLY A 346 33.53 4.28 -22.76
C GLY A 346 33.12 5.62 -22.13
N SER A 347 33.50 6.74 -22.73
CA SER A 347 33.33 8.08 -22.16
C SER A 347 32.14 8.84 -22.76
N ILE A 348 31.55 9.74 -21.96
CA ILE A 348 30.51 10.68 -22.39
C ILE A 348 31.12 12.08 -22.48
N THR A 349 31.10 12.65 -23.68
CA THR A 349 31.38 14.08 -23.94
C THR A 349 30.07 14.84 -23.89
N TRP A 350 29.99 15.92 -23.11
CA TRP A 350 28.77 16.70 -22.93
C TRP A 350 28.80 18.01 -23.73
N ASP A 351 27.78 18.23 -24.56
CA ASP A 351 27.56 19.48 -25.31
C ASP A 351 26.80 20.52 -24.43
N VAL A 352 26.20 20.11 -23.30
CA VAL A 352 25.52 20.97 -22.30
C VAL A 352 25.85 20.58 -20.85
N THR A 353 25.63 21.46 -19.88
CA THR A 353 25.79 21.14 -18.45
C THR A 353 24.90 19.96 -18.04
N PRO A 354 25.42 18.82 -17.54
CA PRO A 354 24.61 17.62 -17.31
C PRO A 354 23.42 17.81 -16.35
N ALA A 355 23.54 18.74 -15.40
CA ALA A 355 22.46 19.05 -14.45
C ALA A 355 21.26 19.77 -15.08
N SER A 356 21.41 20.49 -16.21
CA SER A 356 20.32 21.23 -16.86
C SER A 356 19.42 20.37 -17.77
N LEU A 357 19.69 19.06 -17.81
CA LEU A 357 18.77 18.05 -18.36
C LEU A 357 17.44 17.97 -17.60
N TRP A 358 17.33 18.55 -16.40
CA TRP A 358 16.14 18.46 -15.54
C TRP A 358 15.66 19.82 -15.01
N PRO A 359 14.36 19.97 -14.70
CA PRO A 359 13.81 21.21 -14.18
C PRO A 359 14.47 21.59 -12.84
N GLY A 360 14.85 22.86 -12.71
CA GLY A 360 15.56 23.39 -11.54
C GLY A 360 17.06 23.04 -11.47
N ASN A 361 17.65 22.52 -12.56
CA ASN A 361 19.05 22.10 -12.63
C ASN A 361 19.45 21.07 -11.55
N LYS A 362 18.51 20.21 -11.14
CA LYS A 362 18.71 19.19 -10.10
C LYS A 362 18.57 17.80 -10.72
N ILE A 363 19.63 17.00 -10.64
CA ILE A 363 19.64 15.60 -11.09
C ILE A 363 18.69 14.79 -10.18
N PRO A 364 17.73 14.01 -10.72
CA PRO A 364 16.89 13.13 -9.93
C PRO A 364 17.69 12.08 -9.17
N LYS A 365 17.29 11.80 -7.92
CA LYS A 365 17.82 10.66 -7.15
C LYS A 365 17.24 9.35 -7.71
N ASP A 366 17.98 8.25 -7.59
CA ASP A 366 17.54 6.90 -7.97
C ASP A 366 16.58 6.24 -6.96
N GLY A 367 16.47 6.82 -5.76
CA GLY A 367 15.44 6.53 -4.77
C GLY A 367 15.35 7.64 -3.71
N SER A 368 14.31 7.57 -2.88
CA SER A 368 14.20 8.32 -1.63
C SER A 368 15.30 7.94 -0.65
N LYS A 369 15.83 8.92 0.10
CA LYS A 369 16.57 8.61 1.32
C LYS A 369 15.58 8.33 2.43
N THR A 370 15.48 7.07 2.85
CA THR A 370 14.74 6.70 4.06
C THR A 370 15.46 7.30 5.28
N GLN A 371 14.75 8.10 6.08
CA GLN A 371 15.17 8.47 7.43
C GLN A 371 14.18 7.84 8.42
N THR A 372 14.69 7.00 9.32
CA THR A 372 13.87 6.29 10.30
C THR A 372 13.90 7.04 11.62
N GLU A 373 12.74 7.51 12.08
CA GLU A 373 12.59 8.21 13.35
C GLU A 373 11.64 7.43 14.26
N LEU A 374 11.96 7.35 15.56
CA LEU A 374 11.11 6.71 16.56
C LEU A 374 10.18 7.76 17.14
N LEU A 375 8.87 7.56 16.98
CA LEU A 375 7.87 8.54 17.42
C LEU A 375 7.90 8.68 18.95
N ALA A 376 8.48 9.79 19.42
CA ALA A 376 8.81 9.99 20.83
C ALA A 376 7.54 10.09 21.71
N SER A 377 7.47 9.28 22.75
CA SER A 377 6.35 9.27 23.69
C SER A 377 6.43 10.48 24.63
N SER A 378 5.31 11.20 24.81
CA SER A 378 5.28 12.47 25.55
C SER A 378 5.50 12.28 27.04
N ILE A 379 6.74 12.53 27.49
CA ILE A 379 7.16 12.44 28.89
C ILE A 379 6.31 13.36 29.78
N ALA A 380 5.97 14.56 29.29
CA ALA A 380 5.14 15.53 30.02
C ALA A 380 3.74 14.98 30.33
N ALA A 381 3.11 14.28 29.38
CA ALA A 381 1.81 13.65 29.59
C ALA A 381 1.85 12.58 30.69
N VAL A 382 2.92 11.76 30.72
CA VAL A 382 3.10 10.72 31.75
C VAL A 382 3.34 11.31 33.13
N ILE A 383 4.15 12.38 33.25
CA ILE A 383 4.39 13.06 34.53
C ILE A 383 3.08 13.63 35.10
N ILE A 384 2.29 14.34 34.28
CA ILE A 384 1.03 14.96 34.71
C ILE A 384 0.03 13.88 35.16
N LEU A 385 -0.16 12.82 34.36
CA LEU A 385 -1.05 11.71 34.72
C LEU A 385 -0.54 10.97 35.97
N GLY A 386 0.76 10.74 36.11
CA GLY A 386 1.36 10.05 37.25
C GLY A 386 1.14 10.77 38.58
N ILE A 387 1.25 12.10 38.59
CA ILE A 387 0.93 12.94 39.75
C ILE A 387 -0.56 12.80 40.12
N LEU A 388 -1.47 12.91 39.14
CA LEU A 388 -2.91 12.77 39.37
C LEU A 388 -3.31 11.36 39.87
N THR A 389 -2.69 10.31 39.30
CA THR A 389 -2.88 8.92 39.73
C THR A 389 -2.42 8.71 41.17
N SER A 390 -1.30 9.34 41.55
CA SER A 390 -0.74 9.26 42.91
C SER A 390 -1.73 9.82 43.94
N PHE A 391 -2.30 11.00 43.69
CA PHE A 391 -3.32 11.59 44.57
C PHE A 391 -4.58 10.70 44.70
N GLY A 392 -5.04 10.12 43.59
CA GLY A 392 -6.17 9.16 43.59
C GLY A 392 -5.89 7.91 44.42
N LEU A 393 -4.71 7.31 44.25
CA LEU A 393 -4.27 6.12 44.96
C LEU A 393 -4.11 6.36 46.47
N PHE A 394 -3.45 7.46 46.88
CA PHE A 394 -3.34 7.82 48.31
C PHE A 394 -4.72 8.11 48.93
N GLY A 395 -5.62 8.77 48.18
CA GLY A 395 -7.01 8.97 48.61
C GLY A 395 -7.77 7.66 48.82
N ALA A 396 -7.64 6.70 47.90
CA ALA A 396 -8.25 5.37 48.02
C ALA A 396 -7.71 4.59 49.24
N ILE A 397 -6.40 4.62 49.49
CA ILE A 397 -5.78 4.01 50.68
C ILE A 397 -6.31 4.69 51.96
N GLY A 398 -6.44 6.01 51.97
CA GLY A 398 -7.06 6.76 53.07
C GLY A 398 -8.50 6.35 53.36
N PHE A 399 -9.33 6.19 52.33
CA PHE A 399 -10.70 5.67 52.48
C PHE A 399 -10.73 4.22 52.98
N LEU A 400 -9.78 3.37 52.57
CA LEU A 400 -9.67 1.99 53.06
C LEU A 400 -9.37 1.93 54.56
N ILE A 401 -8.34 2.69 54.99
CA ILE A 401 -7.97 2.81 56.41
C ILE A 401 -9.17 3.34 57.23
N PHE A 402 -9.83 4.39 56.75
CA PHE A 402 -11.02 4.95 57.40
C PHE A 402 -12.15 3.92 57.56
N ASN A 403 -12.53 3.22 56.49
CA ASN A 403 -13.62 2.24 56.52
C ASN A 403 -13.29 1.00 57.37
N ILE A 404 -12.00 0.64 57.50
CA ILE A 404 -11.53 -0.42 58.41
C ILE A 404 -11.54 0.05 59.88
N VAL A 405 -10.99 1.22 60.20
CA VAL A 405 -10.93 1.75 61.58
C VAL A 405 -12.33 1.98 62.14
N TYR A 406 -13.19 2.69 61.40
CA TYR A 406 -14.53 3.05 61.86
C TYR A 406 -15.60 1.98 61.57
N ARG A 407 -15.21 0.74 61.21
CA ARG A 407 -16.11 -0.40 60.90
C ARG A 407 -17.14 -0.74 61.98
N LYS A 408 -16.92 -0.30 63.24
CA LYS A 408 -17.84 -0.49 64.37
C LYS A 408 -18.94 0.59 64.46
N ASN A 409 -18.77 1.78 63.86
CA ASN A 409 -19.76 2.87 63.89
C ASN A 409 -21.05 2.41 63.16
N ARG A 410 -22.22 2.74 63.73
CA ARG A 410 -23.54 2.30 63.24
C ARG A 410 -23.77 2.64 61.76
N HIS A 411 -23.41 3.84 61.31
CA HIS A 411 -23.64 4.29 59.93
C HIS A 411 -22.81 3.47 58.93
N ILE A 412 -21.52 3.28 59.22
CA ILE A 412 -20.59 2.48 58.39
C ILE A 412 -20.97 0.99 58.42
N LYS A 413 -21.36 0.46 59.60
CA LYS A 413 -21.79 -0.93 59.79
C LYS A 413 -23.04 -1.27 58.95
N MET A 414 -24.02 -0.36 58.86
CA MET A 414 -25.20 -0.56 58.02
C MET A 414 -24.86 -0.54 56.51
N SER A 415 -23.89 0.27 56.09
CA SER A 415 -23.38 0.31 54.71
C SER A 415 -22.56 -0.94 54.29
N SER A 416 -22.54 -2.02 55.08
CA SER A 416 -21.85 -3.28 54.76
C SER A 416 -20.34 -3.10 54.52
N PRO A 417 -19.55 -2.80 55.58
CA PRO A 417 -18.18 -2.29 55.44
C PRO A 417 -17.22 -3.25 54.75
N LYS A 418 -17.47 -4.57 54.79
CA LYS A 418 -16.69 -5.56 54.03
C LYS A 418 -16.83 -5.39 52.51
N ILE A 419 -18.02 -5.08 52.02
CA ILE A 419 -18.27 -4.87 50.58
C ILE A 419 -17.72 -3.49 50.15
N ASN A 420 -17.79 -2.48 51.03
CA ASN A 420 -17.09 -1.21 50.84
C ASN A 420 -15.56 -1.41 50.67
N ASN A 421 -14.93 -2.34 51.40
CA ASN A 421 -13.51 -2.66 51.17
C ASN A 421 -13.28 -3.23 49.75
N ILE A 422 -14.15 -4.11 49.23
CA ILE A 422 -14.01 -4.63 47.85
C ILE A 422 -14.07 -3.48 46.83
N ILE A 423 -15.00 -2.53 47.01
CA ILE A 423 -15.11 -1.35 46.13
C ILE A 423 -13.80 -0.54 46.13
N ILE A 424 -13.22 -0.30 47.30
CA ILE A 424 -11.97 0.47 47.43
C ILE A 424 -10.78 -0.32 46.87
N CYS A 425 -10.70 -1.63 47.11
CA CYS A 425 -9.67 -2.50 46.51
C CYS A 425 -9.77 -2.52 44.98
N GLY A 426 -10.98 -2.59 44.41
CA GLY A 426 -11.20 -2.44 42.97
C GLY A 426 -10.72 -1.09 42.45
N GLY A 427 -11.02 0.01 43.16
CA GLY A 427 -10.50 1.34 42.83
C GLY A 427 -8.97 1.45 42.89
N ILE A 428 -8.32 0.82 43.87
CA ILE A 428 -6.85 0.73 43.95
C ILE A 428 -6.29 -0.03 42.74
N ILE A 429 -6.90 -1.17 42.37
CA ILE A 429 -6.51 -1.96 41.19
C ILE A 429 -6.69 -1.14 39.89
N MET A 430 -7.74 -0.31 39.79
CA MET A 430 -7.94 0.61 38.66
C MET A 430 -6.86 1.71 38.60
N PHE A 431 -6.44 2.29 39.72
CA PHE A 431 -5.29 3.21 39.73
C PHE A 431 -3.98 2.50 39.36
N VAL A 432 -3.81 1.22 39.72
CA VAL A 432 -2.65 0.41 39.28
C VAL A 432 -2.68 0.13 37.77
N SER A 433 -3.84 -0.11 37.14
CA SER A 433 -3.91 -0.25 35.67
C SER A 433 -3.40 0.98 34.92
N VAL A 434 -3.62 2.18 35.46
CA VAL A 434 -3.13 3.43 34.86
C VAL A 434 -1.60 3.50 34.87
N TYR A 435 -0.94 3.07 35.97
CA TYR A 435 0.53 2.95 36.00
C TYR A 435 1.06 1.86 35.05
N VAL A 436 0.34 0.75 34.86
CA VAL A 436 0.72 -0.26 33.85
C VAL A 436 0.62 0.32 32.43
N SER A 437 -0.46 1.05 32.13
CA SER A 437 -0.62 1.77 30.86
C SER A 437 0.48 2.83 30.62
N MET A 438 1.00 3.48 31.67
CA MET A 438 2.16 4.38 31.56
C MET A 438 3.45 3.65 31.15
N MET A 439 3.72 2.48 31.74
CA MET A 439 4.91 1.67 31.39
C MET A 439 4.82 1.10 29.97
N GLU A 440 3.61 0.72 29.55
CA GLU A 440 3.27 0.32 28.18
C GLU A 440 3.47 1.48 27.19
N TYR A 441 2.94 2.67 27.49
CA TYR A 441 3.08 3.87 26.63
C TYR A 441 4.54 4.29 26.44
N LEU A 442 5.35 4.27 27.52
CA LEU A 442 6.79 4.57 27.47
C LEU A 442 7.67 3.43 26.92
N ASN A 443 7.10 2.24 26.66
CA ASN A 443 7.82 1.03 26.23
C ASN A 443 8.95 0.59 27.20
N LEU A 444 8.81 0.83 28.51
CA LEU A 444 9.89 0.66 29.51
C LEU A 444 10.32 -0.79 29.77
N VAL A 445 9.56 -1.77 29.30
CA VAL A 445 9.85 -3.20 29.50
C VAL A 445 9.60 -3.94 28.20
N GLU A 446 10.61 -4.69 27.75
CA GLU A 446 10.63 -5.37 26.46
C GLU A 446 9.74 -6.64 26.44
N ASN A 447 9.45 -7.20 27.62
CA ASN A 447 8.63 -8.39 27.81
C ASN A 447 7.15 -8.14 27.50
N GLY A 448 6.61 -8.88 26.52
CA GLY A 448 5.19 -8.86 26.13
C GLY A 448 4.18 -9.21 27.25
N ALA A 449 4.65 -9.63 28.43
CA ALA A 449 3.82 -9.76 29.63
C ALA A 449 3.09 -8.46 30.00
N LEU A 450 3.71 -7.28 29.82
CA LEU A 450 3.05 -5.99 30.13
C LEU A 450 1.79 -5.77 29.29
N CYS A 451 1.81 -6.16 28.01
CA CYS A 451 0.68 -6.01 27.08
C CYS A 451 -0.61 -6.64 27.64
N MET A 452 -0.51 -7.80 28.31
CA MET A 452 -1.66 -8.44 28.93
C MET A 452 -2.02 -7.81 30.28
N LEU A 453 -1.03 -7.41 31.11
CA LEU A 453 -1.29 -6.85 32.44
C LEU A 453 -2.19 -5.61 32.39
N SER A 454 -2.02 -4.75 31.39
CA SER A 454 -2.85 -3.55 31.16
C SER A 454 -4.35 -3.91 31.13
N SER A 455 -4.71 -4.93 30.35
CA SER A 455 -6.08 -5.47 30.25
C SER A 455 -6.55 -6.18 31.51
N TRP A 456 -5.67 -6.96 32.16
CA TRP A 456 -5.98 -7.71 33.39
C TRP A 456 -6.33 -6.79 34.57
N PHE A 457 -5.49 -5.80 34.88
CA PHE A 457 -5.73 -4.88 36.00
C PHE A 457 -7.02 -4.07 35.76
N LEU A 458 -7.27 -3.61 34.53
CA LEU A 458 -8.48 -2.86 34.19
C LEU A 458 -9.76 -3.70 34.37
N ALA A 459 -9.79 -4.92 33.84
CA ALA A 459 -10.97 -5.81 33.94
C ALA A 459 -11.24 -6.26 35.39
N VAL A 460 -10.21 -6.74 36.10
CA VAL A 460 -10.33 -7.20 37.49
C VAL A 460 -10.67 -6.04 38.44
N GLY A 461 -10.10 -4.84 38.21
CA GLY A 461 -10.41 -3.64 38.97
C GLY A 461 -11.85 -3.20 38.81
N PHE A 462 -12.33 -3.11 37.56
CA PHE A 462 -13.72 -2.79 37.23
C PHE A 462 -14.69 -3.77 37.88
N THR A 463 -14.49 -5.09 37.69
CA THR A 463 -15.43 -6.10 38.18
C THR A 463 -15.41 -6.23 39.70
N SER A 464 -14.27 -5.98 40.35
CA SER A 464 -14.20 -5.84 41.81
C SER A 464 -15.04 -4.66 42.31
N ALA A 465 -14.89 -3.48 41.69
CA ALA A 465 -15.60 -2.28 42.09
C ALA A 465 -17.10 -2.33 41.76
N PHE A 466 -17.44 -2.56 40.48
CA PHE A 466 -18.82 -2.59 40.01
C PHE A 466 -19.59 -3.81 40.52
N GLY A 467 -18.97 -5.00 40.58
CA GLY A 467 -19.61 -6.20 41.13
C GLY A 467 -20.00 -6.04 42.61
N ALA A 468 -19.16 -5.34 43.39
CA ALA A 468 -19.46 -5.00 44.77
C ALA A 468 -20.57 -3.94 44.90
N LEU A 469 -20.62 -2.92 44.03
CA LEU A 469 -21.73 -1.97 43.96
C LEU A 469 -23.04 -2.68 43.58
N PHE A 470 -23.03 -3.47 42.51
CA PHE A 470 -24.13 -4.30 42.04
C PHE A 470 -24.67 -5.20 43.15
N SER A 471 -23.78 -5.89 43.90
CA SER A 471 -24.17 -6.75 45.01
C SER A 471 -24.86 -5.99 46.16
N LYS A 472 -24.47 -4.73 46.43
CA LYS A 472 -25.20 -3.85 47.38
C LYS A 472 -26.59 -3.50 46.86
N THR A 473 -26.70 -3.06 45.61
CA THR A 473 -28.00 -2.67 45.00
C THR A 473 -28.96 -3.85 44.95
N TRP A 474 -28.47 -5.04 44.57
CA TRP A 474 -29.22 -6.29 44.60
C TRP A 474 -29.73 -6.65 46.01
N ARG A 475 -28.89 -6.49 47.05
CA ARG A 475 -29.32 -6.70 48.45
C ARG A 475 -30.49 -5.77 48.82
N VAL A 476 -30.46 -4.51 48.40
CA VAL A 476 -31.57 -3.56 48.65
C VAL A 476 -32.82 -3.99 47.89
N HIS A 477 -32.70 -4.28 46.58
CA HIS A 477 -33.82 -4.73 45.76
C HIS A 477 -34.55 -5.95 46.36
N VAL A 478 -33.80 -7.01 46.72
CA VAL A 478 -34.36 -8.25 47.30
C VAL A 478 -34.99 -8.02 48.68
N LEU A 479 -34.53 -7.02 49.45
CA LEU A 479 -35.06 -6.70 50.78
C LEU A 479 -36.39 -5.93 50.72
N PHE A 480 -36.62 -5.11 49.69
CA PHE A 480 -37.77 -4.22 49.59
C PHE A 480 -38.85 -4.67 48.59
N HIS A 481 -38.50 -5.44 47.56
CA HIS A 481 -39.49 -5.90 46.55
C HIS A 481 -40.18 -7.23 46.93
N ASN A 482 -39.69 -7.94 47.95
CA ASN A 482 -40.21 -9.26 48.32
C ASN A 482 -41.25 -9.19 49.46
N ASN A 483 -42.53 -9.16 49.11
CA ASN A 483 -43.68 -9.08 50.04
C ASN A 483 -43.90 -10.33 50.93
N SER A 484 -42.99 -11.31 50.97
CA SER A 484 -43.13 -12.46 51.87
C SER A 484 -43.00 -12.07 53.35
N ILE A 485 -43.99 -12.46 54.17
CA ILE A 485 -44.19 -12.01 55.56
C ILE A 485 -43.03 -12.39 56.52
N LYS A 486 -42.09 -13.24 56.09
CA LYS A 486 -40.89 -13.61 56.84
C LYS A 486 -39.68 -12.78 56.36
N LYS A 487 -39.25 -11.80 57.17
CA LYS A 487 -38.05 -10.97 56.93
C LYS A 487 -36.80 -11.82 56.65
N LYS A 488 -36.42 -11.97 55.38
CA LYS A 488 -35.28 -12.79 54.94
C LYS A 488 -33.95 -12.09 55.24
N VAL A 489 -33.24 -12.55 56.28
CA VAL A 489 -31.92 -12.01 56.66
C VAL A 489 -30.86 -12.49 55.66
N ILE A 490 -30.51 -11.63 54.71
CA ILE A 490 -29.39 -11.84 53.76
C ILE A 490 -28.07 -11.77 54.53
N LYS A 491 -27.24 -12.82 54.39
CA LYS A 491 -25.91 -12.92 55.04
C LYS A 491 -24.80 -12.39 54.13
N ASP A 492 -23.74 -11.82 54.70
CA ASP A 492 -22.56 -11.33 53.95
C ASP A 492 -22.05 -12.31 52.89
N ILE A 493 -22.03 -13.61 53.20
CA ILE A 493 -21.54 -14.68 52.30
C ILE A 493 -22.29 -14.72 50.96
N GLN A 494 -23.57 -14.31 50.92
CA GLN A 494 -24.35 -14.26 49.69
C GLN A 494 -23.95 -13.07 48.81
N LEU A 495 -23.50 -11.96 49.41
CA LEU A 495 -22.96 -10.82 48.66
C LEU A 495 -21.56 -11.15 48.10
N PHE A 496 -20.71 -11.78 48.92
CA PHE A 496 -19.42 -12.29 48.45
C PHE A 496 -19.56 -13.31 47.31
N ALA A 497 -20.55 -14.20 47.36
CA ALA A 497 -20.82 -15.17 46.30
C ALA A 497 -21.19 -14.47 44.97
N VAL A 498 -22.01 -13.43 44.99
CA VAL A 498 -22.33 -12.63 43.80
C VAL A 498 -21.07 -11.99 43.20
N CYS A 499 -20.22 -11.35 44.03
CA CYS A 499 -18.95 -10.79 43.56
C CYS A 499 -18.01 -11.87 42.98
N GLY A 500 -17.94 -13.04 43.63
CA GLY A 500 -17.11 -14.17 43.21
C GLY A 500 -17.53 -14.76 41.86
N VAL A 501 -18.84 -14.90 41.60
CA VAL A 501 -19.36 -15.36 40.31
C VAL A 501 -19.03 -14.36 39.19
N LEU A 502 -19.24 -13.06 39.43
CA LEU A 502 -18.91 -12.01 38.45
C LEU A 502 -17.40 -11.98 38.11
N MET A 503 -16.54 -12.22 39.11
CA MET A 503 -15.09 -12.33 38.93
C MET A 503 -14.69 -13.62 38.19
N ALA A 504 -15.33 -14.74 38.49
CA ALA A 504 -15.05 -16.02 37.83
C ALA A 504 -15.34 -15.98 36.32
N ILE A 505 -16.39 -15.26 35.91
CA ILE A 505 -16.68 -15.00 34.48
C ILE A 505 -15.52 -14.24 33.83
N ASP A 506 -14.99 -13.19 34.47
CA ASP A 506 -13.85 -12.46 33.92
C ASP A 506 -12.58 -13.30 33.80
N LEU A 507 -12.25 -14.07 34.84
CA LEU A 507 -11.12 -15.00 34.79
C LEU A 507 -11.29 -16.05 33.68
N SER A 508 -12.52 -16.52 33.43
CA SER A 508 -12.81 -17.46 32.33
C SER A 508 -12.64 -16.87 30.93
N ILE A 509 -12.62 -15.53 30.79
CA ILE A 509 -12.34 -14.84 29.53
C ILE A 509 -10.85 -14.47 29.42
N LEU A 510 -10.27 -13.92 30.50
CA LEU A 510 -8.89 -13.42 30.53
C LEU A 510 -7.85 -14.56 30.47
N ILE A 511 -8.10 -15.70 31.11
CA ILE A 511 -7.14 -16.82 31.13
C ILE A 511 -6.96 -17.42 29.72
N PRO A 512 -8.00 -17.83 28.96
CA PRO A 512 -7.84 -18.32 27.60
C PRO A 512 -7.24 -17.28 26.64
N TRP A 513 -7.62 -16.00 26.76
CA TRP A 513 -7.01 -14.92 25.97
C TRP A 513 -5.50 -14.85 26.20
N THR A 514 -5.06 -14.93 27.46
CA THR A 514 -3.63 -14.88 27.83
C THR A 514 -2.86 -16.11 27.40
N LEU A 515 -3.45 -17.31 27.49
CA LEU A 515 -2.76 -18.57 27.20
C LEU A 515 -2.66 -18.89 25.71
N PHE A 516 -3.66 -18.51 24.90
CA PHE A 516 -3.74 -18.91 23.48
C PHE A 516 -3.64 -17.75 22.49
N PHE A 517 -3.92 -16.51 22.89
CA PHE A 517 -4.07 -15.36 21.98
C PHE A 517 -3.49 -14.06 22.56
N SER A 518 -2.36 -14.18 23.26
CA SER A 518 -1.71 -13.08 23.96
C SER A 518 -1.41 -11.88 23.06
N LEU A 519 -1.51 -10.68 23.62
CA LEU A 519 -1.14 -9.43 22.97
C LEU A 519 0.39 -9.38 22.84
N THR A 520 0.87 -9.34 21.60
CA THR A 520 2.30 -9.26 21.28
C THR A 520 2.73 -7.83 21.02
N ARG A 521 3.96 -7.48 21.41
CA ARG A 521 4.60 -6.24 20.96
C ARG A 521 4.75 -6.31 19.43
N LYS A 522 4.27 -5.29 18.71
CA LYS A 522 4.54 -5.09 17.29
C LYS A 522 4.99 -3.66 17.02
N GLU A 523 5.85 -3.51 16.04
CA GLU A 523 6.23 -2.23 15.49
C GLU A 523 5.35 -1.93 14.27
N VAL A 524 4.82 -0.71 14.22
CA VAL A 524 4.09 -0.18 13.07
C VAL A 524 4.94 0.93 12.47
N VAL A 525 5.13 0.87 11.16
CA VAL A 525 5.95 1.81 10.39
C VAL A 525 5.01 2.67 9.55
N VAL A 526 4.81 3.92 9.96
CA VAL A 526 4.14 4.93 9.15
C VAL A 526 5.18 5.54 8.22
N THR A 527 4.81 5.72 6.95
CA THR A 527 5.74 6.18 5.90
C THR A 527 5.22 7.49 5.33
N ILE A 528 5.90 8.60 5.66
CA ILE A 528 5.57 9.95 5.23
C ILE A 528 6.57 10.35 4.12
N GLU A 529 6.08 10.59 2.92
CA GLU A 529 6.91 11.10 1.81
C GLU A 529 6.99 12.63 1.84
N ASP A 530 8.22 13.15 1.98
CA ASP A 530 8.54 14.55 1.68
C ASP A 530 8.86 14.66 0.17
N GLU A 531 7.87 15.12 -0.60
CA GLU A 531 7.98 15.36 -2.04
C GLU A 531 8.88 16.56 -2.41
N GLU A 532 9.28 17.38 -1.45
CA GLU A 532 10.11 18.57 -1.67
C GLU A 532 11.61 18.24 -1.56
N ASN A 533 12.00 17.53 -0.49
CA ASN A 533 13.40 17.17 -0.20
C ASN A 533 13.87 15.81 -0.75
N ASP A 534 12.95 15.00 -1.28
CA ASP A 534 13.18 13.59 -1.66
C ASP A 534 13.68 12.76 -0.47
N ILE A 535 12.96 12.86 0.64
CA ILE A 535 13.17 12.14 1.90
C ILE A 535 11.89 11.35 2.18
N THR A 536 12.05 10.13 2.67
CA THR A 536 10.92 9.34 3.18
C THR A 536 11.14 9.14 4.66
N HIS A 537 10.36 9.85 5.48
CA HIS A 537 10.36 9.68 6.92
C HIS A 537 9.60 8.40 7.26
N LYS A 538 10.25 7.49 7.97
CA LYS A 538 9.62 6.29 8.52
C LYS A 538 9.50 6.46 10.01
N GLU A 539 8.31 6.87 10.44
CA GLU A 539 7.96 6.95 11.85
C GLU A 539 7.65 5.54 12.36
N ILE A 540 8.45 5.06 13.32
CA ILE A 540 8.20 3.78 13.97
C ILE A 540 7.59 4.01 15.34
N TYR A 541 6.44 3.38 15.60
CA TYR A 541 5.87 3.27 16.93
C TYR A 541 5.56 1.83 17.32
N THR A 542 5.74 1.53 18.61
CA THR A 542 5.35 0.24 19.21
C THR A 542 3.88 0.28 19.68
N VAL A 543 3.15 -0.82 19.44
CA VAL A 543 1.85 -1.15 20.05
C VAL A 543 1.80 -2.60 20.54
N CYS A 544 0.98 -2.86 21.55
CA CYS A 544 0.60 -4.20 21.98
C CYS A 544 -0.65 -4.65 21.21
N THR A 545 -0.55 -5.69 20.38
CA THR A 545 -1.66 -6.11 19.50
C THR A 545 -1.62 -7.60 19.15
N SER A 546 -2.78 -8.20 18.87
CA SER A 546 -2.92 -9.52 18.27
C SER A 546 -4.04 -9.53 17.22
N SER A 547 -3.95 -10.41 16.22
CA SER A 547 -4.94 -10.50 15.12
C SER A 547 -6.36 -10.84 15.58
N THR A 548 -6.50 -11.44 16.76
CA THR A 548 -7.79 -11.82 17.36
C THR A 548 -8.28 -10.86 18.44
N GLN A 549 -7.54 -9.77 18.76
CA GLN A 549 -7.85 -8.88 19.89
C GLN A 549 -9.28 -8.30 19.86
N VAL A 550 -9.81 -8.01 18.67
CA VAL A 550 -11.14 -7.41 18.48
C VAL A 550 -12.23 -8.33 19.01
N TYR A 551 -12.10 -9.65 18.82
CA TYR A 551 -13.08 -10.63 19.30
C TYR A 551 -13.08 -10.72 20.83
N TRP A 552 -11.90 -10.73 21.46
CA TRP A 552 -11.76 -10.77 22.92
C TRP A 552 -12.27 -9.49 23.60
N LEU A 553 -11.95 -8.32 23.02
CA LEU A 553 -12.50 -7.03 23.46
C LEU A 553 -14.02 -6.98 23.30
N CYS A 554 -14.56 -7.48 22.17
CA CYS A 554 -16.01 -7.55 21.95
C CYS A 554 -16.72 -8.41 23.01
N VAL A 555 -16.21 -9.62 23.30
CA VAL A 555 -16.76 -10.49 24.36
C VAL A 555 -16.74 -9.79 25.73
N GLN A 556 -15.63 -9.12 26.08
CA GLN A 556 -15.56 -8.32 27.29
C GLN A 556 -16.58 -7.18 27.32
N TYR A 557 -16.67 -6.36 26.27
CA TYR A 557 -17.61 -5.23 26.22
C TYR A 557 -19.08 -5.67 26.25
N VAL A 558 -19.44 -6.79 25.61
CA VAL A 558 -20.81 -7.34 25.68
C VAL A 558 -21.13 -7.81 27.11
N TYR A 559 -20.24 -8.55 27.76
CA TYR A 559 -20.43 -8.96 29.17
C TYR A 559 -20.55 -7.74 30.11
N LYS A 560 -19.62 -6.78 29.99
CA LYS A 560 -19.60 -5.55 30.80
C LYS A 560 -20.84 -4.68 30.55
N GLY A 561 -21.30 -4.59 29.30
CA GLY A 561 -22.51 -3.85 28.92
C GLY A 561 -23.78 -4.45 29.50
N LEU A 562 -23.94 -5.78 29.46
CA LEU A 562 -25.06 -6.47 30.09
C LEU A 562 -25.05 -6.31 31.63
N LEU A 563 -23.87 -6.41 32.25
CA LEU A 563 -23.69 -6.18 33.68
C LEU A 563 -24.02 -4.73 34.09
N LEU A 564 -23.60 -3.75 33.29
CA LEU A 564 -23.93 -2.33 33.48
C LEU A 564 -25.44 -2.10 33.35
N ALA A 565 -26.08 -2.60 32.29
CA ALA A 565 -27.52 -2.46 32.07
C ALA A 565 -28.34 -3.05 33.23
N PHE A 566 -27.99 -4.25 33.70
CA PHE A 566 -28.70 -4.87 34.83
C PHE A 566 -28.42 -4.14 36.16
N GLY A 567 -27.20 -3.62 36.37
CA GLY A 567 -26.89 -2.75 37.51
C GLY A 567 -27.68 -1.43 37.49
N THR A 568 -27.87 -0.83 36.30
CA THR A 568 -28.71 0.37 36.10
C THR A 568 -30.18 0.08 36.39
N PHE A 569 -30.70 -1.07 35.94
CA PHE A 569 -32.07 -1.51 36.26
C PHE A 569 -32.28 -1.63 37.78
N LEU A 570 -31.38 -2.32 38.50
CA LEU A 570 -31.49 -2.44 39.96
C LEU A 570 -31.34 -1.09 40.67
N ALA A 571 -30.51 -0.17 40.15
CA ALA A 571 -30.38 1.18 40.69
C ALA A 571 -31.65 2.03 40.47
N TRP A 572 -32.34 1.85 39.34
CA TRP A 572 -33.60 2.50 39.04
C TRP A 572 -34.74 2.02 39.94
N GLU A 573 -34.88 0.71 40.14
CA GLU A 573 -35.91 0.15 41.04
C GLU A 573 -35.70 0.58 42.50
N THR A 574 -34.46 0.61 42.96
CA THR A 574 -34.14 0.95 44.37
C THR A 574 -34.19 2.46 44.68
N ARG A 575 -34.29 3.35 43.68
CA ARG A 575 -34.20 4.82 43.86
C ARG A 575 -35.29 5.43 44.74
N ARG A 576 -36.47 4.79 44.83
CA ARG A 576 -37.64 5.26 45.61
C ARG A 576 -37.66 4.77 47.06
N VAL A 577 -36.67 3.97 47.48
CA VAL A 577 -36.59 3.40 48.83
C VAL A 577 -35.99 4.43 49.80
N GLU A 578 -36.84 5.28 50.37
CA GLU A 578 -36.44 6.31 51.33
C GLU A 578 -36.61 5.82 52.78
N VAL A 579 -35.55 5.25 53.34
CA VAL A 579 -35.44 4.94 54.76
C VAL A 579 -34.26 5.74 55.33
N PRO A 580 -34.40 6.54 56.40
CA PRO A 580 -33.33 7.42 56.90
C PRO A 580 -32.02 6.70 57.25
N ALA A 581 -32.09 5.43 57.66
CA ALA A 581 -30.92 4.59 57.93
C ALA A 581 -30.22 4.03 56.67
N LEU A 582 -30.71 4.35 55.46
CA LEU A 582 -30.43 3.61 54.22
C LEU A 582 -30.22 4.51 52.98
N ASN A 583 -30.01 5.82 53.17
CA ASN A 583 -29.73 6.81 52.11
C ASN A 583 -28.45 6.52 51.26
N ASP A 584 -27.68 5.50 51.65
CA ASP A 584 -26.56 4.92 50.88
C ASP A 584 -27.01 4.43 49.48
N SER A 585 -28.28 4.04 49.31
CA SER A 585 -28.85 3.56 48.04
C SER A 585 -28.80 4.61 46.92
N LYS A 586 -29.19 5.85 47.22
CA LYS A 586 -29.19 6.96 46.24
C LYS A 586 -27.78 7.28 45.75
N LEU A 587 -26.80 7.28 46.67
CA LEU A 587 -25.38 7.51 46.35
C LEU A 587 -24.82 6.42 45.42
N ILE A 588 -25.16 5.14 45.67
CA ILE A 588 -24.80 4.03 44.79
C ILE A 588 -25.44 4.20 43.40
N GLY A 589 -26.69 4.66 43.32
CA GLY A 589 -27.35 4.98 42.05
C GLY A 589 -26.58 6.04 41.23
N PHE A 590 -26.18 7.14 41.85
CA PHE A 590 -25.35 8.17 41.18
C PHE A 590 -24.00 7.61 40.70
N CYS A 591 -23.36 6.72 41.46
CA CYS A 591 -22.14 6.04 41.01
C CYS A 591 -22.38 5.17 39.77
N VAL A 592 -23.47 4.37 39.75
CA VAL A 592 -23.82 3.54 38.58
C VAL A 592 -24.07 4.39 37.34
N TYR A 593 -24.82 5.50 37.45
CA TYR A 593 -25.06 6.39 36.32
C TYR A 593 -23.77 7.06 35.81
N ASN A 594 -22.85 7.46 36.70
CA ASN A 594 -21.56 8.03 36.31
C ASN A 594 -20.71 7.02 35.51
N ILE A 595 -20.59 5.78 35.99
CA ILE A 595 -19.84 4.72 35.31
C ILE A 595 -20.43 4.45 33.92
N VAL A 596 -21.75 4.35 33.80
CA VAL A 596 -22.42 4.14 32.50
C VAL A 596 -22.12 5.27 31.50
N VAL A 597 -22.21 6.53 31.91
CA VAL A 597 -21.92 7.67 31.02
C VAL A 597 -20.45 7.66 30.57
N VAL A 598 -19.50 7.39 31.47
CA VAL A 598 -18.08 7.33 31.11
C VAL A 598 -17.79 6.14 30.17
N CYS A 599 -18.37 4.96 30.42
CA CYS A 599 -18.21 3.80 29.54
C CYS A 599 -18.81 4.03 28.14
N LEU A 600 -19.98 4.66 28.04
CA LEU A 600 -20.65 4.96 26.77
C LEU A 600 -19.87 5.95 25.88
N ILE A 601 -19.06 6.84 26.48
CA ILE A 601 -18.22 7.79 25.75
C ILE A 601 -16.83 7.19 25.47
N GLY A 602 -16.21 6.56 26.47
CA GLY A 602 -14.84 6.06 26.38
C GLY A 602 -14.66 4.87 25.44
N VAL A 603 -15.58 3.91 25.44
CA VAL A 603 -15.43 2.69 24.62
C VAL A 603 -15.48 2.99 23.11
N PRO A 604 -16.44 3.76 22.57
CA PRO A 604 -16.41 4.15 21.16
C PRO A 604 -15.18 5.00 20.82
N LEU A 605 -14.81 5.97 21.67
CA LEU A 605 -13.69 6.86 21.40
C LEU A 605 -12.34 6.12 21.35
N ASN A 606 -12.18 5.01 22.08
CA ASN A 606 -11.01 4.13 21.98
C ASN A 606 -10.86 3.39 20.62
N HIS A 607 -11.92 3.37 19.80
CA HIS A 607 -11.93 2.77 18.47
C HIS A 607 -12.06 3.80 17.32
N ILE A 608 -12.33 5.07 17.65
CA ILE A 608 -12.47 6.17 16.67
C ILE A 608 -11.18 6.99 16.57
N LEU A 609 -10.35 7.02 17.62
CA LEU A 609 -9.04 7.69 17.57
C LEU A 609 -8.03 6.83 16.79
N ASP A 610 -7.54 7.37 15.68
CA ASP A 610 -6.51 6.75 14.83
C ASP A 610 -5.23 6.42 15.63
N ASP A 611 -4.54 5.34 15.26
CA ASP A 611 -3.34 4.88 15.98
C ASP A 611 -2.17 5.89 15.89
N GLU A 612 -2.16 6.78 14.88
CA GLU A 612 -1.26 7.94 14.78
C GLU A 612 -1.41 8.88 15.99
N GLN A 613 -2.62 9.03 16.54
CA GLN A 613 -2.90 9.89 17.70
C GLN A 613 -2.61 9.19 19.04
N LYS A 614 -1.60 8.31 19.09
CA LYS A 614 -1.19 7.50 20.27
C LYS A 614 -1.20 8.28 21.59
N THR A 615 -0.68 9.51 21.59
CA THR A 615 -0.65 10.38 22.78
C THR A 615 -2.03 10.84 23.24
N ALA A 616 -2.91 11.27 22.33
CA ALA A 616 -4.25 11.71 22.69
C ALA A 616 -5.09 10.54 23.23
N ARG A 617 -5.05 9.38 22.56
CA ARG A 617 -5.72 8.15 23.01
C ARG A 617 -5.25 7.71 24.39
N PHE A 618 -3.94 7.66 24.63
CA PHE A 618 -3.36 7.32 25.94
C PHE A 618 -3.86 8.26 27.06
N VAL A 619 -3.84 9.58 26.83
CA VAL A 619 -4.27 10.57 27.83
C VAL A 619 -5.77 10.48 28.10
N LEU A 620 -6.61 10.46 27.06
CA LEU A 620 -8.06 10.49 27.22
C LEU A 620 -8.60 9.25 27.95
N MET A 621 -8.12 8.05 27.61
CA MET A 621 -8.60 6.81 28.24
C MET A 621 -8.17 6.72 29.72
N ASN A 622 -6.93 7.06 30.05
CA ASN A 622 -6.47 7.05 31.43
C ASN A 622 -7.14 8.15 32.28
N CYS A 623 -7.43 9.33 31.70
CA CYS A 623 -8.23 10.37 32.34
C CYS A 623 -9.65 9.87 32.68
N PHE A 624 -10.34 9.20 31.77
CA PHE A 624 -11.67 8.64 32.03
C PHE A 624 -11.66 7.59 33.16
N VAL A 625 -10.70 6.66 33.14
CA VAL A 625 -10.52 5.63 34.18
C VAL A 625 -10.29 6.27 35.55
N MET A 626 -9.36 7.23 35.65
CA MET A 626 -9.07 7.94 36.91
C MET A 626 -10.26 8.75 37.42
N PHE A 627 -10.86 9.58 36.56
CA PHE A 627 -11.94 10.50 36.94
C PHE A 627 -13.17 9.74 37.45
N CYS A 628 -13.57 8.67 36.76
CA CYS A 628 -14.68 7.83 37.19
C CYS A 628 -14.37 7.13 38.52
N THR A 629 -13.18 6.53 38.66
CA THR A 629 -12.75 5.84 39.89
C THR A 629 -12.72 6.81 41.09
N ALA A 630 -12.14 8.00 40.92
CA ALA A 630 -12.08 9.02 41.94
C ALA A 630 -13.48 9.52 42.35
N LEU A 631 -14.37 9.81 41.40
CA LEU A 631 -15.74 10.24 41.69
C LEU A 631 -16.52 9.18 42.45
N VAL A 632 -16.44 7.91 42.05
CA VAL A 632 -17.15 6.81 42.72
C VAL A 632 -16.72 6.69 44.18
N LEU A 633 -15.41 6.74 44.47
CA LEU A 633 -14.92 6.71 45.85
C LEU A 633 -15.36 7.96 46.64
N CYS A 634 -15.22 9.16 46.06
CA CYS A 634 -15.62 10.41 46.69
C CYS A 634 -17.11 10.46 47.05
N ILE A 635 -18.01 10.11 46.12
CA ILE A 635 -19.47 10.08 46.32
C ILE A 635 -19.85 9.09 47.43
N LEU A 636 -19.19 7.94 47.51
CA LEU A 636 -19.51 6.91 48.51
C LEU A 636 -18.94 7.22 49.89
N PHE A 637 -17.74 7.81 50.01
CA PHE A 637 -17.03 7.90 51.28
C PHE A 637 -16.97 9.30 51.91
N ILE A 638 -17.05 10.40 51.14
CA ILE A 638 -17.07 11.76 51.71
C ILE A 638 -18.29 11.99 52.63
N PRO A 639 -19.53 11.56 52.31
CA PRO A 639 -20.66 11.67 53.24
C PRO A 639 -20.41 10.87 54.54
N LYS A 640 -19.75 9.71 54.44
CA LYS A 640 -19.45 8.84 55.58
C LYS A 640 -18.36 9.41 56.50
N LEU A 641 -17.43 10.20 55.97
CA LEU A 641 -16.45 10.96 56.75
C LEU A 641 -17.13 12.06 57.59
N LYS A 642 -18.13 12.76 57.04
CA LYS A 642 -18.88 13.80 57.77
C LYS A 642 -19.73 13.21 58.89
N LEU A 643 -20.47 12.14 58.62
CA LEU A 643 -21.30 11.39 59.58
C LEU A 643 -20.49 10.58 60.63
N ARG A 644 -19.17 10.77 60.72
CA ARG A 644 -18.28 10.01 61.62
C ARG A 644 -18.49 10.36 63.10
N ASN A 645 -18.76 11.63 63.38
CA ASN A 645 -18.86 12.18 64.74
C ASN A 645 -20.31 12.30 65.24
N GLU A 646 -21.32 12.00 64.42
CA GLU A 646 -22.72 12.01 64.85
C GLU A 646 -23.02 10.78 65.75
N THR A 647 -23.16 11.02 67.05
CA THR A 647 -23.75 10.08 68.00
C THR A 647 -25.10 10.62 68.46
N ASP A 648 -26.19 10.19 67.83
CA ASP A 648 -27.53 10.59 68.31
C ASP A 648 -28.64 9.52 68.19
N ASN A 649 -29.67 9.73 69.00
CA ASN A 649 -30.66 8.74 69.39
C ASN A 649 -31.93 8.79 68.54
N ILE A 650 -32.01 7.94 67.52
CA ILE A 650 -33.25 7.73 66.76
C ILE A 650 -34.28 7.01 67.63
N LYS A 651 -35.28 7.74 68.14
CA LYS A 651 -36.50 7.18 68.72
C LYS A 651 -37.23 6.35 67.66
N PHE A 652 -37.57 5.11 67.98
CA PHE A 652 -38.38 4.25 67.12
C PHE A 652 -39.85 4.70 67.23
N VAL A 653 -40.50 5.05 66.12
CA VAL A 653 -41.95 5.33 66.08
C VAL A 653 -42.67 4.07 65.56
N PRO A 654 -43.48 3.37 66.38
CA PRO A 654 -44.17 2.16 65.95
C PRO A 654 -45.56 2.47 65.36
N SER A 655 -45.61 3.05 64.16
CA SER A 655 -46.86 3.34 63.44
C SER A 655 -47.34 2.17 62.56
N LEU A 656 -47.64 1.03 63.19
CA LEU A 656 -48.22 -0.14 62.50
C LEU A 656 -49.33 -0.79 63.36
N ASN A 657 -50.41 -0.03 63.57
CA ASN A 657 -51.68 -0.51 64.13
C ASN A 657 -52.85 0.39 63.66
N GLY A 658 -53.15 0.34 62.36
CA GLY A 658 -54.32 1.01 61.79
C GLY A 658 -55.59 0.24 62.11
N LYS A 659 -56.37 0.71 63.09
CA LYS A 659 -57.65 0.09 63.48
C LYS A 659 -58.77 0.43 62.49
N ILE A 660 -59.71 -0.49 62.32
CA ILE A 660 -60.89 -0.35 61.44
C ILE A 660 -61.87 0.68 62.04
N THR A 661 -62.26 1.68 61.25
CA THR A 661 -63.60 2.29 61.32
C THR A 661 -64.04 2.76 59.93
N SER A 662 -65.29 2.44 59.56
CA SER A 662 -65.98 2.99 58.38
C SER A 662 -66.74 4.27 58.73
N THR A 663 -66.81 5.24 57.82
CA THR A 663 -67.62 6.47 58.02
C THR A 663 -68.65 6.65 56.90
N VAL A 664 -69.88 6.96 57.29
CA VAL A 664 -71.05 7.10 56.41
C VAL A 664 -71.44 8.59 56.31
N ARG A 665 -72.00 9.01 55.17
CA ARG A 665 -72.63 10.34 54.93
C ARG A 665 -73.81 10.55 55.90
N PRO A 666 -74.25 11.79 56.28
CA PRO A 666 -74.69 12.79 55.29
C PRO A 666 -74.74 14.29 55.72
N SER A 667 -75.43 15.07 54.86
CA SER A 667 -76.27 16.25 55.14
C SER A 667 -75.66 17.63 55.42
N GLN A 668 -76.25 18.62 54.74
CA GLN A 668 -76.02 20.06 54.83
C GLN A 668 -76.79 20.68 56.01
N GLN A 669 -76.43 21.90 56.43
CA GLN A 669 -77.42 22.97 56.64
C GLN A 669 -76.78 24.37 56.53
N THR A 670 -77.62 25.41 56.42
CA THR A 670 -77.26 26.75 55.93
C THR A 670 -77.64 27.87 56.91
N LYS A 671 -76.82 28.93 57.01
CA LYS A 671 -77.19 30.35 56.78
C LYS A 671 -76.00 31.32 57.02
N ALA A 672 -76.16 32.56 56.54
CA ALA A 672 -75.23 33.69 56.59
C ALA A 672 -76.00 34.93 57.17
N PRO A 673 -75.57 36.22 57.10
CA PRO A 673 -74.33 36.82 56.54
C PRO A 673 -73.72 38.02 57.32
N SER A 674 -72.54 38.49 56.89
CA SER A 674 -72.19 39.93 56.83
C SER A 674 -70.96 40.21 55.92
N SER A 675 -70.84 41.46 55.44
CA SER A 675 -69.78 42.11 54.61
C SER A 675 -68.34 41.56 54.73
N GLY A 676 -67.47 41.51 53.69
CA GLY A 676 -67.37 42.29 52.43
C GLY A 676 -66.23 43.33 52.55
N SER A 677 -65.31 43.57 51.59
CA SER A 677 -65.19 43.34 50.13
C SER A 677 -63.77 42.81 49.75
N ASN A 678 -63.32 42.56 48.50
CA ASN A 678 -63.87 42.66 47.13
C ASN A 678 -63.23 41.57 46.22
N PRO A 679 -63.76 41.21 45.02
CA PRO A 679 -63.33 40.03 44.25
C PRO A 679 -62.67 40.29 42.87
N ASP A 680 -62.09 39.25 42.27
CA ASP A 680 -61.67 39.16 40.86
C ASP A 680 -61.99 37.77 40.26
N GLU A 681 -62.91 37.70 39.28
CA GLU A 681 -62.96 36.71 38.15
C GLU A 681 -64.29 36.83 37.38
N LYS A 682 -64.26 36.81 36.03
CA LYS A 682 -65.43 36.42 35.20
C LYS A 682 -65.14 36.06 33.72
N TYR A 683 -65.50 34.82 33.35
CA TYR A 683 -66.23 34.39 32.13
C TYR A 683 -65.58 34.54 30.71
N ARG A 684 -66.03 33.86 29.62
CA ARG A 684 -66.47 32.45 29.33
C ARG A 684 -67.37 32.38 28.08
N ALA A 685 -67.06 31.47 27.14
CA ALA A 685 -67.92 30.87 26.10
C ALA A 685 -67.30 29.49 25.73
N SER A 686 -67.96 28.34 25.47
CA SER A 686 -69.15 27.92 24.68
C SER A 686 -68.96 28.11 23.16
N GLU A 687 -69.04 27.10 22.28
CA GLU A 687 -69.37 25.65 22.42
C GLU A 687 -68.81 24.87 21.16
N GLN A 688 -69.18 23.66 20.66
CA GLN A 688 -70.36 22.77 20.84
C GLN A 688 -70.07 21.25 20.60
N THR A 689 -70.79 20.57 19.67
CA THR A 689 -70.88 19.10 19.40
C THR A 689 -70.02 18.62 18.18
N LYS A 690 -69.90 17.33 17.74
CA LYS A 690 -70.82 16.14 17.78
C LYS A 690 -70.12 14.82 17.34
N ASN A 691 -70.56 13.66 17.90
CA ASN A 691 -70.48 12.23 17.43
C ASN A 691 -69.14 11.61 16.89
N GLY A 692 -68.83 10.31 17.04
CA GLY A 692 -69.42 9.23 17.87
C GLY A 692 -69.24 7.78 17.29
N HIS A 693 -69.05 6.76 18.16
CA HIS A 693 -69.07 5.28 17.87
C HIS A 693 -67.91 4.72 16.99
N LYS A 694 -67.50 3.43 16.98
CA LYS A 694 -67.69 2.14 17.76
C LYS A 694 -66.43 1.28 17.42
N SER A 695 -65.61 0.72 18.33
CA SER A 695 -65.74 -0.50 19.16
C SER A 695 -65.75 -1.88 18.44
N VAL A 696 -64.98 -2.85 18.97
CA VAL A 696 -65.09 -4.35 18.89
C VAL A 696 -64.10 -5.16 18.01
N ALA A 697 -63.16 -5.81 18.72
CA ALA A 697 -62.67 -7.22 18.69
C ALA A 697 -61.95 -7.91 17.48
N GLU A 698 -60.95 -8.72 17.89
CA GLU A 698 -60.59 -10.10 17.48
C GLU A 698 -60.47 -10.52 16.00
N ALA A 699 -59.27 -11.01 15.61
CA ALA A 699 -59.01 -12.47 15.48
C ALA A 699 -57.54 -12.81 15.11
N SER A 700 -57.05 -13.91 15.68
CA SER A 700 -55.99 -14.80 15.14
C SER A 700 -56.70 -16.09 14.68
N PRO A 701 -56.18 -16.92 13.72
CA PRO A 701 -54.89 -17.61 13.90
C PRO A 701 -54.17 -18.06 12.59
N ALA A 702 -53.19 -18.97 12.77
CA ALA A 702 -52.74 -19.97 11.81
C ALA A 702 -51.95 -19.49 10.56
N LEU A 703 -51.01 -20.24 9.97
CA LEU A 703 -50.09 -21.32 10.38
C LEU A 703 -49.42 -21.77 9.08
N ARG A 704 -48.12 -21.52 8.91
CA ARG A 704 -47.25 -22.41 8.12
C ARG A 704 -45.80 -22.10 8.47
N GLY A 705 -45.05 -23.15 8.78
CA GLY A 705 -43.61 -23.09 8.94
C GLY A 705 -42.97 -24.20 8.13
N GLN A 706 -41.69 -24.02 7.84
CA GLN A 706 -40.80 -25.11 7.46
C GLN A 706 -39.40 -24.74 7.93
N ALA A 707 -38.75 -25.67 8.61
CA ALA A 707 -37.34 -25.63 8.90
C ALA A 707 -36.66 -26.73 8.07
N LEU A 708 -35.38 -26.55 7.74
CA LEU A 708 -34.32 -27.55 7.90
C LEU A 708 -32.99 -27.01 7.33
N SER A 709 -31.95 -27.13 8.12
CA SER A 709 -30.58 -27.40 7.66
C SER A 709 -30.39 -28.95 7.70
N PRO A 710 -29.30 -29.59 7.20
CA PRO A 710 -27.92 -29.11 7.21
C PRO A 710 -27.08 -29.38 5.94
N ASN A 711 -25.82 -28.91 6.01
CA ASN A 711 -24.69 -29.39 5.21
C ASN A 711 -24.34 -30.85 5.60
N PRO A 712 -23.63 -31.66 4.76
CA PRO A 712 -22.17 -31.49 4.66
C PRO A 712 -21.45 -31.93 3.35
N THR A 713 -20.22 -31.43 3.20
CA THR A 713 -19.01 -32.00 2.56
C THR A 713 -19.10 -33.14 1.52
N THR A 714 -18.42 -32.96 0.39
CA THR A 714 -17.55 -34.00 -0.20
C THR A 714 -16.36 -33.34 -0.90
N GLU A 715 -15.19 -34.00 -0.88
CA GLU A 715 -13.96 -33.57 -1.56
C GLU A 715 -13.94 -34.06 -3.02
N THR A 716 -13.10 -33.46 -3.88
CA THR A 716 -12.59 -34.15 -5.07
C THR A 716 -11.19 -33.65 -5.39
N ILE A 717 -10.24 -34.59 -5.46
CA ILE A 717 -8.85 -34.37 -5.87
C ILE A 717 -8.75 -34.62 -7.38
N ILE A 718 -7.97 -33.81 -8.09
CA ILE A 718 -7.43 -34.19 -9.41
C ILE A 718 -5.91 -34.10 -9.34
N GLN A 719 -5.24 -35.17 -9.77
CA GLN A 719 -3.80 -35.34 -9.68
C GLN A 719 -3.05 -34.82 -10.92
N SER A 720 -1.76 -34.61 -10.69
CA SER A 720 -0.66 -34.53 -11.65
C SER A 720 -0.85 -35.29 -12.97
N PHE A 721 -0.44 -34.65 -14.07
CA PHE A 721 0.25 -35.35 -15.16
C PHE A 721 1.76 -35.09 -15.05
N VAL A 722 2.53 -36.17 -15.08
CA VAL A 722 3.98 -36.16 -15.33
C VAL A 722 4.20 -36.97 -16.61
N ALA A 723 5.13 -36.53 -17.44
CA ALA A 723 5.63 -37.30 -18.58
C ALA A 723 7.16 -37.26 -18.52
N GLU A 724 7.80 -38.42 -18.61
CA GLU A 724 9.24 -38.58 -18.52
C GLU A 724 9.93 -38.48 -19.89
N ASP A 725 11.21 -38.14 -19.84
CA ASP A 725 12.30 -38.50 -20.75
C ASP A 725 12.02 -38.81 -22.23
N SER A 726 12.63 -37.98 -23.09
CA SER A 726 13.23 -38.46 -24.34
C SER A 726 14.66 -37.93 -24.47
N THR A 727 15.63 -38.67 -23.92
CA THR A 727 17.05 -38.45 -24.25
C THR A 727 17.33 -38.99 -25.65
N THR A 728 18.01 -38.22 -26.49
CA THR A 728 18.56 -38.71 -27.78
C THR A 728 19.84 -37.95 -28.08
N VAL A 729 20.86 -38.68 -28.54
CA VAL A 729 22.19 -38.15 -28.86
C VAL A 729 22.31 -38.00 -30.37
N CYS A 730 22.49 -36.77 -30.85
CA CYS A 730 23.37 -36.39 -31.97
C CYS A 730 23.41 -34.86 -32.10
#